data_AF-A0AA88SSP3-F1
#
_entry.id   AF-A0AA88SSP3-F1
#
_cell.length_a   1.000
_cell.length_b   1.000
_cell.length_c   1.000
_cell.angle_alpha   90.00
_cell.angle_beta   90.00
_cell.angle_gamma   90.00
#
_symmetry.space_group_name_H-M   'P 1'
#
loop_
_entity.id
_entity.type
_entity.pdbx_description
1 polymer ?
#
loop_
_entity_poly.entity_id
_entity_poly.type
_entity_poly.pdbx_seq_one_letter_code
_entity_poly.pdbx_strand_id
1 'polypeptide(L)'
;MILHIGKRGFRAQRTYDYLYDPVFTVSAETDHIQESYKARESVDYVIKVPEFNSMFSELPHYPHFTLRLNPVDPVPSFIDRRWRGHAEQRRETLSGALPGVQLHKPKSEDVTGEDRWKFFKRPLVRFAQQIPDDVIFALTKTDSHITQQDSSERMESLFQRTVGIQTDYRESEAQTDPFSPEYKLHPGADIPEILSLATFSWGHGLPAGLDEVEMIERARQKRVWEATLPPLSDPTQLDKRKRMINEMEAKEWAFREQEIEKLQQTRLALLVRFLQERESKQNKATVHRLDEHFSKLQREKEKRLQKIRNNYALSIRKLMAKRKMLEGKLTRQDVITEHLDYGSQMYAPLFPHGDVPDRHSQSDVIKSHLFDTYEELLELEAGLPPSVQEPQIKTQRPKKIKGFIRRSDRREFDLLKTYQALKDKKVQVVEKKPLRFLYRVEKPVHRPPTPEVDVPPEGHEEKELAVIFLQKLIRGTAIQNQMLEGVEKHLELILEMRTTHSLQREEQELQRADKQVTQALQRQHELTESRTAQIQSFVDGLSGEVIADMLDFLSKELVRLQEERRIHAYMLLAERDRRLREAEESGRRQVEERRRREEDEIFRQVMKVHQATVDLYLEDVILNSIDQTAEAQAREEIHQFAEELNNITYAMEEMRNNEQSEEIVAQLVYSFLIPEVQKVAVRERVKQSQRRHLHAAHALIHDTDSSSTSPRPLSPASRASTSLLSQIVEQVEEASHNSDPENEHTD
;
A
#
# COMPACT_ATOMS: atom_id res chain seq x y z
N MET A 1 -32.00 28.77 -21.89
CA MET A 1 -32.44 27.47 -21.31
C MET A 1 -31.19 26.67 -20.97
N ILE A 2 -31.11 26.08 -19.77
CA ILE A 2 -29.94 25.30 -19.32
C ILE A 2 -30.40 23.88 -18.99
N LEU A 3 -29.92 22.89 -19.76
CA LEU A 3 -30.35 21.49 -19.65
C LEU A 3 -29.86 20.86 -18.34
N HIS A 4 -30.79 20.56 -17.44
CA HIS A 4 -30.52 19.81 -16.21
C HIS A 4 -30.40 18.31 -16.52
N ILE A 5 -29.17 17.82 -16.71
CA ILE A 5 -28.90 16.38 -16.75
C ILE A 5 -28.96 15.84 -15.31
N GLY A 6 -30.13 15.30 -14.95
CA GLY A 6 -30.40 14.78 -13.61
C GLY A 6 -29.61 13.50 -13.29
N LYS A 7 -28.55 13.61 -12.50
CA LYS A 7 -27.81 12.46 -11.93
C LYS A 7 -28.67 11.69 -10.91
N ARG A 8 -29.56 10.81 -11.38
CA ARG A 8 -30.16 9.76 -10.54
C ARG A 8 -29.14 8.63 -10.36
N GLY A 9 -28.91 8.18 -9.13
CA GLY A 9 -28.31 6.85 -8.88
C GLY A 9 -27.17 6.76 -7.86
N PHE A 10 -26.56 7.85 -7.39
CA PHE A 10 -25.52 7.79 -6.36
C PHE A 10 -25.94 8.61 -5.12
N ARG A 11 -26.16 7.94 -3.98
CA ARG A 11 -26.16 8.61 -2.68
C ARG A 11 -24.71 8.93 -2.34
N ALA A 12 -24.40 10.18 -1.99
CA ALA A 12 -23.12 10.49 -1.37
C ALA A 12 -23.06 9.80 0.00
N GLN A 13 -21.95 9.11 0.29
CA GLN A 13 -21.65 8.62 1.63
C GLN A 13 -21.47 9.82 2.58
N ARG A 14 -21.93 9.68 3.82
CA ARG A 14 -21.73 10.68 4.88
C ARG A 14 -20.33 10.55 5.46
N THR A 15 -19.85 11.63 6.07
CA THR A 15 -18.48 11.77 6.62
C THR A 15 -18.06 10.63 7.57
N TYR A 16 -19.00 10.02 8.28
CA TYR A 16 -18.75 8.95 9.25
C TYR A 16 -19.45 7.62 8.95
N ASP A 17 -20.02 7.41 7.75
CA ASP A 17 -20.74 6.16 7.45
C ASP A 17 -19.86 4.92 7.69
N TYR A 18 -18.56 5.02 7.42
CA TYR A 18 -17.57 3.94 7.61
C TYR A 18 -17.42 3.44 9.07
N LEU A 19 -17.89 4.21 10.07
CA LEU A 19 -17.89 3.79 11.49
C LEU A 19 -19.15 3.00 11.89
N TYR A 20 -20.22 3.10 11.10
CA TYR A 20 -21.54 2.53 11.42
C TYR A 20 -22.03 1.51 10.37
N ASP A 21 -21.18 1.17 9.40
CA ASP A 21 -21.56 0.48 8.17
C ASP A 21 -21.70 -1.06 8.34
N PRO A 22 -22.92 -1.63 8.26
CA PRO A 22 -23.13 -3.08 8.30
C PRO A 22 -22.91 -3.76 6.93
N VAL A 23 -22.61 -2.99 5.88
CA VAL A 23 -22.48 -3.46 4.48
C VAL A 23 -21.01 -3.72 4.11
N PHE A 24 -20.06 -3.37 4.98
CA PHE A 24 -18.61 -3.55 4.82
C PHE A 24 -18.09 -2.96 3.49
N THR A 25 -18.44 -1.69 3.24
CA THR A 25 -17.99 -0.87 2.11
C THR A 25 -16.48 -0.64 2.10
N VAL A 26 -15.85 -0.75 3.26
CA VAL A 26 -14.40 -0.65 3.47
C VAL A 26 -13.78 -2.05 3.43
N SER A 27 -12.84 -2.28 2.51
CA SER A 27 -12.22 -3.60 2.30
C SER A 27 -11.12 -3.95 3.29
N ALA A 28 -10.22 -3.01 3.61
CA ALA A 28 -9.03 -3.24 4.42
C ALA A 28 -8.79 -2.15 5.46
N GLU A 29 -7.93 -2.43 6.44
CA GLU A 29 -7.50 -1.47 7.46
C GLU A 29 -6.88 -0.20 6.86
N THR A 30 -6.12 -0.33 5.76
CA THR A 30 -5.58 0.80 4.98
C THR A 30 -6.65 1.74 4.47
N ASP A 31 -7.80 1.18 4.09
CA ASP A 31 -8.91 1.89 3.48
C ASP A 31 -9.73 2.56 4.59
N HIS A 32 -9.92 1.87 5.72
CA HIS A 32 -10.51 2.42 6.94
C HIS A 32 -9.72 3.61 7.47
N ILE A 33 -8.39 3.50 7.49
CA ILE A 33 -7.48 4.58 7.85
C ILE A 33 -7.64 5.76 6.88
N GLN A 34 -7.69 5.52 5.56
CA GLN A 34 -7.91 6.58 4.56
C GLN A 34 -9.26 7.30 4.71
N GLU A 35 -10.37 6.58 4.90
CA GLU A 35 -11.67 7.23 5.18
C GLU A 35 -11.65 7.99 6.52
N SER A 36 -10.95 7.48 7.54
CA SER A 36 -10.79 8.21 8.80
C SER A 36 -9.98 9.51 8.68
N TYR A 37 -9.05 9.60 7.72
CA TYR A 37 -8.36 10.84 7.39
C TYR A 37 -9.27 11.80 6.62
N LYS A 38 -10.00 11.32 5.58
CA LYS A 38 -10.99 12.14 4.85
C LYS A 38 -12.08 12.69 5.76
N ALA A 39 -12.52 11.92 6.75
CA ALA A 39 -13.48 12.37 7.76
C ALA A 39 -12.91 13.48 8.65
N ARG A 40 -11.61 13.42 8.98
CA ARG A 40 -10.88 14.50 9.71
C ARG A 40 -10.64 15.74 8.86
N GLU A 41 -10.52 15.59 7.54
CA GLU A 41 -10.45 16.69 6.57
C GLU A 41 -11.83 17.29 6.25
N SER A 42 -12.92 16.74 6.80
CA SER A 42 -14.27 17.23 6.57
C SER A 42 -14.57 18.54 7.30
N VAL A 43 -15.56 19.28 6.78
CA VAL A 43 -15.95 20.61 7.26
C VAL A 43 -16.48 20.58 8.71
N ASP A 44 -16.93 19.41 9.20
CA ASP A 44 -17.50 19.23 10.54
C ASP A 44 -16.48 19.56 11.67
N TYR A 45 -15.18 19.44 11.38
CA TYR A 45 -14.09 19.85 12.29
C TYR A 45 -13.68 21.32 12.15
N VAL A 46 -14.28 22.13 11.27
CA VAL A 46 -13.82 23.50 10.96
C VAL A 46 -14.94 24.53 11.18
N ILE A 47 -14.90 25.23 12.31
CA ILE A 47 -15.83 26.30 12.65
C ILE A 47 -15.34 27.64 12.08
N LYS A 48 -16.23 28.35 11.39
CA LYS A 48 -16.07 29.78 11.08
C LYS A 48 -16.37 30.59 12.34
N VAL A 49 -15.34 31.10 13.00
CA VAL A 49 -15.47 32.03 14.13
C VAL A 49 -15.44 33.45 13.57
N PRO A 50 -16.52 34.25 13.66
CA PRO A 50 -16.53 35.60 13.13
C PRO A 50 -15.57 36.49 13.91
N GLU A 51 -14.85 37.36 13.19
CA GLU A 51 -13.97 38.33 13.82
C GLU A 51 -14.77 39.63 14.03
N PHE A 52 -15.18 39.89 15.28
CA PHE A 52 -16.13 40.97 15.59
C PHE A 52 -15.70 42.36 15.10
N ASN A 53 -14.39 42.61 14.98
CA ASN A 53 -13.84 43.89 14.48
C ASN A 53 -13.95 44.04 12.94
N SER A 54 -14.15 42.95 12.21
CA SER A 54 -14.15 42.87 10.74
C SER A 54 -15.35 42.10 10.19
N MET A 55 -16.37 41.82 11.00
CA MET A 55 -17.52 40.95 10.68
C MET A 55 -18.28 41.33 9.39
N PHE A 56 -18.15 42.57 8.92
CA PHE A 56 -18.80 43.09 7.72
C PHE A 56 -17.84 43.42 6.55
N SER A 57 -16.55 43.06 6.63
CA SER A 57 -15.58 43.36 5.55
C SER A 57 -15.41 42.23 4.54
N GLU A 58 -15.54 42.59 3.25
CA GLU A 58 -15.30 41.73 2.09
C GLU A 58 -13.83 41.76 1.60
N LEU A 59 -12.98 42.59 2.22
CA LEU A 59 -11.59 42.82 1.80
C LEU A 59 -10.69 41.61 2.15
N PRO A 60 -9.88 41.08 1.20
CA PRO A 60 -8.99 39.94 1.47
C PRO A 60 -7.96 40.13 2.58
N HIS A 61 -7.66 41.38 2.96
CA HIS A 61 -6.74 41.72 4.05
C HIS A 61 -7.43 41.89 5.42
N TYR A 62 -8.75 41.91 5.46
CA TYR A 62 -9.57 41.99 6.68
C TYR A 62 -10.71 40.95 6.59
N PRO A 63 -10.43 39.67 6.89
CA PRO A 63 -11.44 38.62 6.83
C PRO A 63 -12.52 38.84 7.91
N HIS A 64 -13.77 38.53 7.59
CA HIS A 64 -14.89 38.60 8.52
C HIS A 64 -15.03 37.36 9.41
N PHE A 65 -14.28 36.29 9.15
CA PHE A 65 -14.14 35.13 10.04
C PHE A 65 -12.72 34.56 9.99
N THR A 66 -12.26 33.96 11.10
CA THR A 66 -11.16 32.99 11.10
C THR A 66 -11.70 31.58 11.15
N LEU A 67 -11.05 30.66 10.43
CA LEU A 67 -11.31 29.22 10.53
C LEU A 67 -10.58 28.69 11.76
N ARG A 68 -11.30 28.04 12.68
CA ARG A 68 -10.73 27.36 13.85
C ARG A 68 -11.15 25.91 13.86
N LEU A 69 -10.26 25.03 14.29
CA LEU A 69 -10.61 23.63 14.51
C LEU A 69 -11.58 23.52 15.69
N ASN A 70 -12.62 22.72 15.52
CA ASN A 70 -13.59 22.41 16.56
C ASN A 70 -12.95 21.48 17.60
N PRO A 71 -12.85 21.87 18.89
CA PRO A 71 -12.34 20.98 19.93
C PRO A 71 -13.36 19.90 20.33
N VAL A 72 -14.64 20.06 19.96
CA VAL A 72 -15.68 19.06 20.18
C VAL A 72 -15.70 18.11 18.99
N ASP A 73 -15.35 16.86 19.23
CA ASP A 73 -15.37 15.81 18.22
C ASP A 73 -16.82 15.38 17.93
N PRO A 74 -17.31 15.45 16.67
CA PRO A 74 -18.70 15.12 16.33
C PRO A 74 -19.04 13.62 16.46
N VAL A 75 -18.06 12.74 16.65
CA VAL A 75 -18.26 11.32 16.94
C VAL A 75 -18.19 11.06 18.46
N PRO A 76 -19.29 10.70 19.14
CA PRO A 76 -19.31 10.46 20.58
C PRO A 76 -18.28 9.41 21.03
N SER A 77 -17.76 9.57 22.25
CA SER A 77 -16.64 8.80 22.79
C SER A 77 -16.91 7.30 23.00
N PHE A 78 -18.16 6.84 22.99
CA PHE A 78 -18.54 5.44 23.12
C PHE A 78 -18.48 4.66 21.79
N ILE A 79 -18.27 5.34 20.65
CA ILE A 79 -18.15 4.71 19.34
C ILE A 79 -16.67 4.39 19.07
N ASP A 80 -16.34 3.11 19.09
CA ASP A 80 -15.00 2.61 18.78
C ASP A 80 -14.61 2.97 17.35
N ARG A 81 -13.43 3.59 17.21
CA ARG A 81 -12.87 4.03 15.91
C ARG A 81 -11.74 3.14 15.42
N ARG A 82 -11.62 1.94 16.00
CA ARG A 82 -10.65 0.92 15.60
C ARG A 82 -11.26 0.06 14.51
N TRP A 83 -10.47 -0.31 13.52
CA TRP A 83 -10.88 -1.31 12.54
C TRP A 83 -11.05 -2.66 13.24
N ARG A 84 -12.30 -3.07 13.51
CA ARG A 84 -12.61 -4.46 13.90
C ARG A 84 -12.54 -5.31 12.64
N GLY A 85 -11.76 -6.38 12.65
CA GLY A 85 -11.55 -7.17 11.43
C GLY A 85 -12.82 -7.89 10.95
N HIS A 86 -12.89 -8.22 9.65
CA HIS A 86 -14.01 -8.99 9.05
C HIS A 86 -14.32 -10.32 9.76
N ALA A 87 -13.41 -10.87 10.57
CA ALA A 87 -13.65 -12.06 11.38
C ALA A 87 -14.34 -11.75 12.73
N GLU A 88 -14.08 -10.57 13.31
CA GLU A 88 -14.64 -10.14 14.59
C GLU A 88 -16.03 -9.56 14.40
N GLN A 89 -16.24 -8.71 13.40
CA GLN A 89 -17.58 -8.19 13.06
C GLN A 89 -18.56 -9.30 12.64
N ARG A 90 -18.07 -10.35 11.96
CA ARG A 90 -18.86 -11.57 11.70
C ARG A 90 -19.09 -12.42 12.95
N ARG A 91 -18.19 -12.38 13.95
CA ARG A 91 -18.45 -13.00 15.24
C ARG A 91 -19.49 -12.21 16.03
N GLU A 92 -19.41 -10.89 16.11
CA GLU A 92 -20.36 -10.03 16.84
C GLU A 92 -21.79 -10.16 16.27
N THR A 93 -21.94 -10.19 14.94
CA THR A 93 -23.25 -10.43 14.28
C THR A 93 -23.81 -11.84 14.47
N LEU A 94 -22.97 -12.84 14.79
CA LEU A 94 -23.39 -14.20 15.15
C LEU A 94 -23.52 -14.40 16.68
N SER A 95 -22.79 -13.63 17.49
CA SER A 95 -22.74 -13.75 18.96
C SER A 95 -23.83 -12.95 19.68
N GLY A 96 -24.82 -12.42 18.94
CA GLY A 96 -26.13 -12.11 19.49
C GLY A 96 -26.85 -13.34 20.07
N ALA A 97 -26.35 -14.56 19.80
CA ALA A 97 -26.78 -15.83 20.36
C ALA A 97 -26.41 -16.02 21.86
N LEU A 98 -26.82 -15.08 22.72
CA LEU A 98 -26.96 -15.35 24.16
C LEU A 98 -28.29 -16.10 24.41
N PRO A 99 -28.33 -17.15 25.25
CA PRO A 99 -29.57 -17.89 25.51
C PRO A 99 -30.61 -17.03 26.25
N GLY A 100 -31.67 -16.61 25.57
CA GLY A 100 -32.83 -15.97 26.22
C GLY A 100 -33.63 -14.99 25.38
N VAL A 101 -33.06 -14.38 24.33
CA VAL A 101 -33.76 -13.37 23.51
C VAL A 101 -34.16 -13.97 22.15
N GLN A 102 -35.47 -14.08 21.90
CA GLN A 102 -35.98 -14.39 20.57
C GLN A 102 -35.96 -13.12 19.70
N LEU A 103 -34.91 -12.97 18.89
CA LEU A 103 -34.95 -12.12 17.69
C LEU A 103 -35.21 -13.00 16.46
N HIS A 104 -35.83 -12.42 15.44
CA HIS A 104 -36.19 -13.15 14.22
C HIS A 104 -34.96 -13.80 13.57
N LYS A 105 -35.10 -15.04 13.11
CA LYS A 105 -34.24 -15.56 12.04
C LYS A 105 -34.32 -14.57 10.87
N PRO A 106 -33.20 -14.08 10.31
CA PRO A 106 -33.26 -13.29 9.10
C PRO A 106 -33.95 -14.11 8.01
N LYS A 107 -34.79 -13.45 7.21
CA LYS A 107 -35.40 -14.09 6.05
C LYS A 107 -34.34 -14.29 4.97
N SER A 108 -34.57 -15.25 4.07
CA SER A 108 -33.76 -15.42 2.86
C SER A 108 -33.78 -14.21 1.91
N GLU A 109 -34.58 -13.18 2.22
CA GLU A 109 -34.69 -11.91 1.50
C GLU A 109 -33.80 -10.80 2.10
N ASP A 110 -33.21 -11.02 3.28
CA ASP A 110 -32.39 -10.01 3.97
C ASP A 110 -31.03 -9.84 3.29
N VAL A 111 -30.88 -8.69 2.61
CA VAL A 111 -29.72 -8.24 1.81
C VAL A 111 -28.38 -8.26 2.58
N THR A 112 -28.41 -8.34 3.91
CA THR A 112 -27.24 -8.42 4.80
C THR A 112 -26.80 -9.86 5.14
N GLY A 113 -27.66 -10.86 4.89
CA GLY A 113 -27.45 -12.26 5.26
C GLY A 113 -26.70 -13.09 4.20
N GLU A 114 -27.03 -14.38 4.11
CA GLU A 114 -26.39 -15.35 3.20
C GLU A 114 -26.45 -14.89 1.73
N ASP A 115 -27.52 -14.19 1.34
CA ASP A 115 -27.76 -13.72 -0.02
C ASP A 115 -27.07 -12.38 -0.38
N ARG A 116 -26.27 -11.80 0.52
CA ARG A 116 -25.56 -10.51 0.30
C ARG A 116 -24.75 -10.45 -1.00
N TRP A 117 -24.25 -11.59 -1.49
CA TRP A 117 -23.51 -11.69 -2.77
C TRP A 117 -24.38 -11.50 -4.02
N LYS A 118 -25.70 -11.69 -3.93
CA LYS A 118 -26.65 -11.46 -5.03
C LYS A 118 -26.90 -9.97 -5.28
N PHE A 119 -26.78 -9.15 -4.23
CA PHE A 119 -27.17 -7.74 -4.24
C PHE A 119 -26.00 -6.75 -4.35
N PHE A 120 -24.80 -7.12 -3.87
CA PHE A 120 -23.62 -6.27 -3.96
C PHE A 120 -22.48 -6.93 -4.74
N LYS A 121 -21.99 -6.25 -5.78
CA LYS A 121 -20.70 -6.58 -6.41
C LYS A 121 -19.58 -6.34 -5.41
N ARG A 122 -18.85 -7.41 -5.02
CA ARG A 122 -17.64 -7.27 -4.21
C ARG A 122 -16.63 -6.35 -4.93
N PRO A 123 -16.08 -5.31 -4.29
CA PRO A 123 -14.81 -4.76 -4.75
C PRO A 123 -13.75 -5.87 -4.65
N LEU A 124 -12.89 -6.00 -5.66
CA LEU A 124 -11.81 -6.97 -5.64
C LEU A 124 -10.79 -6.57 -4.56
N VAL A 125 -10.81 -7.28 -3.44
CA VAL A 125 -9.81 -7.13 -2.37
C VAL A 125 -8.44 -7.42 -2.97
N ARG A 126 -7.61 -6.40 -3.10
CA ARG A 126 -6.20 -6.55 -3.49
C ARG A 126 -5.44 -7.13 -2.30
N PHE A 127 -5.51 -8.45 -2.13
CA PHE A 127 -4.56 -9.17 -1.30
C PHE A 127 -3.14 -8.88 -1.80
N ALA A 128 -2.27 -8.48 -0.88
CA ALA A 128 -0.87 -8.24 -1.22
C ALA A 128 -0.18 -9.60 -1.43
N GLN A 129 0.51 -9.72 -2.56
CA GLN A 129 1.52 -10.76 -2.83
C GLN A 129 1.08 -12.21 -2.54
N GLN A 130 0.15 -12.72 -3.34
CA GLN A 130 0.27 -14.09 -3.83
C GLN A 130 0.96 -14.08 -5.19
N ILE A 131 1.68 -15.16 -5.49
CA ILE A 131 2.37 -15.39 -6.77
C ILE A 131 1.30 -15.47 -7.87
N PRO A 132 1.53 -14.92 -9.09
CA PRO A 132 0.51 -14.93 -10.14
C PRO A 132 0.33 -16.33 -10.73
N ASP A 133 -0.75 -17.01 -10.30
CA ASP A 133 -1.22 -18.26 -10.88
C ASP A 133 -1.83 -18.03 -12.27
N ASP A 134 -0.96 -17.86 -13.28
CA ASP A 134 -1.32 -17.84 -14.73
C ASP A 134 -0.88 -19.13 -15.45
N VAL A 135 -0.86 -20.20 -14.65
CA VAL A 135 -0.82 -21.64 -14.97
C VAL A 135 -1.55 -22.31 -13.81
N ILE A 136 -2.58 -23.14 -13.98
CA ILE A 136 -3.07 -23.85 -15.16
C ILE A 136 -4.62 -23.76 -15.22
N PHE A 137 -5.19 -23.94 -16.42
CA PHE A 137 -6.61 -24.14 -16.76
C PHE A 137 -7.53 -22.92 -16.97
N ALA A 138 -7.87 -22.77 -18.26
CA ALA A 138 -9.20 -22.43 -18.80
C ALA A 138 -9.56 -20.96 -19.08
N LEU A 139 -10.64 -20.82 -19.87
CA LEU A 139 -11.03 -19.63 -20.63
C LEU A 139 -12.54 -19.63 -20.90
N THR A 140 -13.15 -18.45 -20.86
CA THR A 140 -14.21 -17.95 -21.77
C THR A 140 -14.05 -16.42 -21.86
N LYS A 141 -14.07 -15.79 -23.05
CA LYS A 141 -15.25 -15.32 -23.83
C LYS A 141 -16.20 -14.40 -23.03
N THR A 142 -16.67 -13.24 -23.50
CA THR A 142 -16.50 -12.53 -24.80
C THR A 142 -16.59 -11.00 -24.57
N ASP A 143 -16.43 -10.12 -25.56
CA ASP A 143 -17.53 -9.63 -26.44
C ASP A 143 -17.10 -9.45 -27.90
N SER A 144 -18.08 -9.56 -28.82
CA SER A 144 -17.82 -9.80 -30.25
C SER A 144 -18.85 -9.14 -31.19
N HIS A 145 -18.33 -8.44 -32.20
CA HIS A 145 -19.05 -8.03 -33.42
C HIS A 145 -18.01 -7.84 -34.54
N ILE A 146 -18.09 -8.38 -35.77
CA ILE A 146 -18.97 -9.35 -36.46
C ILE A 146 -17.98 -10.16 -37.35
N THR A 147 -18.02 -11.49 -37.45
CA THR A 147 -18.94 -12.27 -38.30
C THR A 147 -19.00 -13.74 -37.83
N GLN A 148 -20.09 -14.42 -38.18
CA GLN A 148 -20.46 -15.81 -37.85
C GLN A 148 -19.50 -16.86 -38.45
N GLN A 149 -19.42 -18.14 -38.05
CA GLN A 149 -19.80 -19.02 -36.90
C GLN A 149 -19.24 -20.43 -37.30
N ASP A 150 -18.96 -21.45 -36.49
CA ASP A 150 -18.79 -21.75 -35.04
C ASP A 150 -17.94 -23.07 -34.97
N SER A 151 -17.62 -23.76 -33.88
CA SER A 151 -17.99 -23.74 -32.45
C SER A 151 -16.75 -23.91 -31.55
N SER A 152 -16.90 -24.13 -30.24
CA SER A 152 -15.76 -24.40 -29.33
C SER A 152 -16.16 -24.93 -27.95
N GLU A 153 -15.44 -25.91 -27.42
CA GLU A 153 -15.45 -26.21 -25.97
C GLU A 153 -14.48 -25.31 -25.20
N ARG A 154 -14.97 -24.66 -24.14
CA ARG A 154 -14.15 -24.08 -23.06
C ARG A 154 -15.05 -23.59 -21.91
N MET A 155 -14.52 -23.61 -20.69
CA MET A 155 -15.31 -23.68 -19.44
C MET A 155 -16.36 -22.58 -19.25
N GLU A 156 -17.49 -23.00 -18.66
CA GLU A 156 -18.63 -22.16 -18.32
C GLU A 156 -18.27 -21.13 -17.23
N SER A 157 -18.70 -19.88 -17.44
CA SER A 157 -18.55 -18.80 -16.46
C SER A 157 -19.90 -18.42 -15.85
N LEU A 158 -19.92 -18.22 -14.53
CA LEU A 158 -21.13 -18.11 -13.68
C LEU A 158 -21.88 -16.77 -13.79
N PHE A 159 -22.18 -16.31 -15.01
CA PHE A 159 -22.92 -15.06 -15.27
C PHE A 159 -23.91 -15.13 -16.46
N GLN A 160 -24.80 -16.13 -16.46
CA GLN A 160 -26.01 -16.03 -17.28
C GLN A 160 -27.01 -15.04 -16.66
N ARG A 161 -27.59 -14.17 -17.50
CA ARG A 161 -28.64 -13.22 -17.12
C ARG A 161 -29.88 -13.51 -17.94
N THR A 162 -30.83 -14.24 -17.36
CA THR A 162 -32.07 -14.63 -18.02
C THR A 162 -32.91 -13.41 -18.42
N VAL A 163 -33.21 -13.30 -19.70
CA VAL A 163 -34.20 -12.37 -20.27
C VAL A 163 -35.32 -13.23 -20.82
N GLY A 164 -36.52 -13.12 -20.24
CA GLY A 164 -37.67 -13.89 -20.69
C GLY A 164 -38.15 -13.44 -22.07
N ILE A 165 -37.93 -14.28 -23.08
CA ILE A 165 -38.58 -14.19 -24.39
C ILE A 165 -39.28 -15.53 -24.62
N GLN A 166 -40.54 -15.47 -25.03
CA GLN A 166 -41.36 -16.64 -25.32
C GLN A 166 -40.82 -17.37 -26.55
N THR A 167 -40.51 -18.66 -26.42
CA THR A 167 -39.83 -19.45 -27.46
C THR A 167 -40.80 -20.15 -28.39
N ASP A 168 -40.82 -19.75 -29.65
CA ASP A 168 -41.02 -20.70 -30.74
C ASP A 168 -39.68 -21.44 -30.93
N TYR A 169 -39.69 -22.76 -30.76
CA TYR A 169 -38.49 -23.56 -30.54
C TYR A 169 -37.56 -23.60 -31.77
N ARG A 170 -36.25 -23.62 -31.51
CA ARG A 170 -35.22 -23.90 -32.52
C ARG A 170 -34.32 -25.03 -32.02
N GLU A 171 -34.36 -26.16 -32.70
CA GLU A 171 -33.87 -27.46 -32.22
C GLU A 171 -32.33 -27.63 -32.29
N SER A 172 -31.55 -26.54 -32.20
CA SER A 172 -30.08 -26.59 -32.35
C SER A 172 -29.36 -27.37 -31.24
N GLU A 173 -30.00 -27.58 -30.09
CA GLU A 173 -29.48 -28.40 -28.98
C GLU A 173 -29.88 -29.89 -29.09
N ALA A 174 -30.73 -30.26 -30.07
CA ALA A 174 -31.15 -31.64 -30.32
C ALA A 174 -30.24 -32.41 -31.29
N GLN A 175 -29.16 -31.78 -31.77
CA GLN A 175 -28.25 -32.37 -32.75
C GLN A 175 -27.22 -33.29 -32.08
N THR A 176 -27.64 -34.50 -31.73
CA THR A 176 -26.76 -35.57 -31.20
C THR A 176 -25.75 -36.05 -32.25
N ASP A 177 -24.66 -36.67 -31.77
CA ASP A 177 -23.76 -37.43 -32.65
C ASP A 177 -24.50 -38.47 -33.51
N PRO A 178 -24.05 -38.73 -34.74
CA PRO A 178 -24.66 -39.73 -35.61
C PRO A 178 -24.48 -41.14 -35.01
N PHE A 179 -25.60 -41.83 -34.80
CA PHE A 179 -25.65 -43.14 -34.14
C PHE A 179 -24.70 -44.17 -34.78
N SER A 180 -23.73 -44.63 -33.99
CA SER A 180 -22.82 -45.72 -34.34
C SER A 180 -23.38 -47.06 -33.83
N PRO A 181 -23.59 -48.08 -34.70
CA PRO A 181 -24.16 -49.35 -34.30
C PRO A 181 -23.14 -50.24 -33.57
N GLU A 182 -23.62 -51.05 -32.62
CA GLU A 182 -22.82 -52.07 -31.94
C GLU A 182 -22.20 -53.08 -32.92
N TYR A 183 -20.90 -53.32 -32.80
CA TYR A 183 -20.17 -54.30 -33.61
C TYR A 183 -19.85 -55.56 -32.80
N LYS A 184 -19.76 -56.72 -33.47
CA LYS A 184 -19.41 -58.00 -32.86
C LYS A 184 -18.19 -58.60 -33.55
N LEU A 185 -17.06 -58.64 -32.85
CA LEU A 185 -15.86 -59.32 -33.32
C LEU A 185 -16.01 -60.84 -33.14
N HIS A 186 -15.52 -61.61 -34.11
CA HIS A 186 -15.41 -63.06 -33.96
C HIS A 186 -14.22 -63.40 -33.05
N PRO A 187 -14.34 -64.38 -32.14
CA PRO A 187 -13.24 -64.75 -31.25
C PRO A 187 -12.07 -65.30 -32.07
N GLY A 188 -10.92 -64.62 -32.01
CA GLY A 188 -9.72 -64.95 -32.78
C GLY A 188 -9.56 -64.23 -34.11
N ALA A 189 -10.44 -63.28 -34.46
CA ALA A 189 -10.23 -62.37 -35.60
C ALA A 189 -9.45 -61.11 -35.19
N ASP A 190 -8.59 -60.62 -36.08
CA ASP A 190 -7.84 -59.37 -35.88
C ASP A 190 -8.77 -58.15 -35.76
N ILE A 191 -8.38 -57.17 -34.94
CA ILE A 191 -9.17 -55.96 -34.70
C ILE A 191 -9.03 -55.01 -35.91
N PRO A 192 -10.11 -54.71 -36.67
CA PRO A 192 -10.02 -53.86 -37.85
C PRO A 192 -9.66 -52.41 -37.50
N GLU A 193 -8.84 -51.77 -38.34
CA GLU A 193 -8.25 -50.46 -38.05
C GLU A 193 -9.28 -49.37 -37.69
N ILE A 194 -10.46 -49.42 -38.31
CA ILE A 194 -11.54 -48.46 -38.10
C ILE A 194 -11.93 -48.35 -36.61
N LEU A 195 -11.84 -49.44 -35.84
CA LEU A 195 -12.18 -49.43 -34.41
C LEU A 195 -11.16 -48.67 -33.56
N SER A 196 -9.92 -48.52 -34.02
CA SER A 196 -8.95 -47.61 -33.38
C SER A 196 -9.16 -46.14 -33.75
N LEU A 197 -10.01 -45.86 -34.73
CA LEU A 197 -10.41 -44.51 -35.12
C LEU A 197 -11.72 -44.09 -34.44
N ALA A 198 -12.31 -44.94 -33.58
CA ALA A 198 -13.56 -44.67 -32.85
C ALA A 198 -13.46 -43.50 -31.85
N THR A 199 -12.25 -43.00 -31.57
CA THR A 199 -12.03 -41.75 -30.80
C THR A 199 -12.17 -40.48 -31.63
N PHE A 200 -12.26 -40.59 -32.96
CA PHE A 200 -12.47 -39.44 -33.84
C PHE A 200 -13.97 -39.27 -34.15
N SER A 201 -14.54 -38.14 -33.73
CA SER A 201 -15.92 -37.75 -34.02
C SER A 201 -15.98 -36.35 -34.65
N TRP A 202 -17.17 -35.90 -35.03
CA TRP A 202 -17.33 -34.60 -35.69
C TRP A 202 -16.96 -33.46 -34.73
N GLY A 203 -15.98 -32.63 -35.11
CA GLY A 203 -15.37 -31.62 -34.24
C GLY A 203 -14.26 -32.13 -33.32
N HIS A 204 -14.17 -33.45 -33.09
CA HIS A 204 -13.06 -34.11 -32.38
C HIS A 204 -12.19 -34.91 -33.38
N GLY A 205 -11.57 -34.19 -34.31
CA GLY A 205 -10.66 -34.74 -35.33
C GLY A 205 -11.33 -35.30 -36.59
N LEU A 206 -12.58 -34.88 -36.87
CA LEU A 206 -13.17 -34.93 -38.20
C LEU A 206 -13.80 -33.56 -38.53
N PRO A 207 -13.63 -33.01 -39.75
CA PRO A 207 -12.90 -33.58 -40.90
C PRO A 207 -11.37 -33.58 -40.71
N ALA A 208 -10.72 -34.67 -41.12
CA ALA A 208 -9.32 -34.95 -40.78
C ALA A 208 -8.32 -33.91 -41.30
N GLY A 209 -7.58 -33.29 -40.38
CA GLY A 209 -6.43 -32.42 -40.65
C GLY A 209 -5.11 -33.18 -40.84
N LEU A 210 -4.02 -32.44 -41.09
CA LEU A 210 -2.68 -33.02 -41.29
C LEU A 210 -2.20 -33.77 -40.05
N ASP A 211 -2.33 -33.15 -38.87
CA ASP A 211 -1.88 -33.70 -37.59
C ASP A 211 -2.60 -35.04 -37.27
N GLU A 212 -3.88 -35.14 -37.61
CA GLU A 212 -4.70 -36.35 -37.45
C GLU A 212 -4.28 -37.46 -38.43
N VAL A 213 -3.99 -37.11 -39.69
CA VAL A 213 -3.42 -38.06 -40.67
C VAL A 213 -2.06 -38.56 -40.21
N GLU A 214 -1.16 -37.69 -39.73
CA GLU A 214 0.14 -38.09 -39.18
C GLU A 214 -0.02 -39.04 -37.97
N MET A 215 -1.00 -38.80 -37.09
CA MET A 215 -1.29 -39.68 -35.96
C MET A 215 -1.81 -41.06 -36.39
N ILE A 216 -2.64 -41.13 -37.44
CA ILE A 216 -3.12 -42.40 -38.02
C ILE A 216 -1.96 -43.17 -38.67
N GLU A 217 -1.06 -42.47 -39.37
CA GLU A 217 0.14 -43.09 -39.95
C GLU A 217 1.11 -43.60 -38.87
N ARG A 218 1.32 -42.86 -37.77
CA ARG A 218 2.09 -43.34 -36.61
C ARG A 218 1.46 -44.59 -35.98
N ALA A 219 0.14 -44.63 -35.82
CA ALA A 219 -0.56 -45.80 -35.29
C ALA A 219 -0.38 -47.05 -36.18
N ARG A 220 -0.37 -46.87 -37.50
CA ARG A 220 -0.03 -47.94 -38.46
C ARG A 220 1.43 -48.38 -38.36
N GLN A 221 2.37 -47.44 -38.32
CA GLN A 221 3.80 -47.75 -38.15
C GLN A 221 4.06 -48.51 -36.84
N LYS A 222 3.37 -48.13 -35.75
CA LYS A 222 3.42 -48.83 -34.46
C LYS A 222 2.94 -50.27 -34.57
N ARG A 223 1.78 -50.53 -35.18
CA ARG A 223 1.28 -51.92 -35.42
C ARG A 223 2.26 -52.77 -36.22
N VAL A 224 2.79 -52.22 -37.32
CA VAL A 224 3.77 -52.92 -38.17
C VAL A 224 5.01 -53.29 -37.36
N TRP A 225 5.50 -52.39 -36.49
CA TRP A 225 6.59 -52.69 -35.58
C TRP A 225 6.22 -53.68 -34.46
N GLU A 226 5.03 -53.59 -33.86
CA GLU A 226 4.55 -54.52 -32.83
C GLU A 226 4.51 -55.97 -33.37
N ALA A 227 4.15 -56.15 -34.64
CA ALA A 227 4.21 -57.42 -35.34
C ALA A 227 5.65 -57.95 -35.60
N THR A 228 6.69 -57.11 -35.50
CA THR A 228 8.10 -57.54 -35.58
C THR A 228 8.70 -57.96 -34.22
N LEU A 229 7.96 -57.82 -33.12
CA LEU A 229 8.47 -58.16 -31.78
C LEU A 229 8.58 -59.68 -31.57
N PRO A 230 9.67 -60.18 -30.93
CA PRO A 230 9.79 -61.60 -30.58
C PRO A 230 8.60 -62.11 -29.75
N PRO A 231 8.12 -63.35 -29.96
CA PRO A 231 6.98 -63.90 -29.24
C PRO A 231 7.25 -64.04 -27.74
N LEU A 232 6.20 -63.97 -26.92
CA LEU A 232 6.30 -64.03 -25.45
C LEU A 232 6.69 -65.42 -24.91
N SER A 233 6.62 -66.47 -25.74
CA SER A 233 6.92 -67.86 -25.37
C SER A 233 8.40 -68.14 -25.14
N ASP A 234 9.31 -67.33 -25.71
CA ASP A 234 10.75 -67.60 -25.69
C ASP A 234 11.47 -66.80 -24.57
N PRO A 235 11.83 -67.41 -23.42
CA PRO A 235 12.44 -66.70 -22.30
C PRO A 235 13.79 -66.05 -22.66
N THR A 236 14.52 -66.63 -23.62
CA THR A 236 15.81 -66.13 -24.11
C THR A 236 15.71 -64.87 -24.97
N GLN A 237 14.52 -64.51 -25.45
CA GLN A 237 14.29 -63.35 -26.33
C GLN A 237 13.64 -62.17 -25.60
N LEU A 238 13.17 -62.36 -24.37
CA LEU A 238 12.45 -61.33 -23.59
C LEU A 238 13.25 -60.04 -23.41
N ASP A 239 14.55 -60.11 -23.15
CA ASP A 239 15.37 -58.90 -22.97
C ASP A 239 15.64 -58.16 -24.29
N LYS A 240 15.59 -58.84 -25.44
CA LYS A 240 15.57 -58.19 -26.75
C LYS A 240 14.24 -57.47 -26.97
N ARG A 241 13.11 -58.14 -26.67
CA ARG A 241 11.76 -57.54 -26.73
C ARG A 241 11.65 -56.30 -25.85
N LYS A 242 12.13 -56.34 -24.60
CA LYS A 242 12.18 -55.18 -23.68
C LYS A 242 12.98 -54.02 -24.27
N ARG A 243 14.19 -54.27 -24.81
CA ARG A 243 15.01 -53.21 -25.43
C ARG A 243 14.30 -52.55 -26.61
N MET A 244 13.75 -53.36 -27.52
CA MET A 244 12.97 -52.85 -28.66
C MET A 244 11.78 -51.98 -28.21
N ILE A 245 11.06 -52.41 -27.17
CA ILE A 245 9.95 -51.63 -26.58
C ILE A 245 10.46 -50.30 -26.02
N ASN A 246 11.45 -50.33 -25.12
CA ASN A 246 12.01 -49.12 -24.52
C ASN A 246 12.58 -48.14 -25.57
N GLU A 247 13.19 -48.65 -26.64
CA GLU A 247 13.71 -47.85 -27.76
C GLU A 247 12.61 -47.21 -28.62
N MET A 248 11.42 -47.81 -28.72
CA MET A 248 10.28 -47.22 -29.42
C MET A 248 9.49 -46.27 -28.52
N GLU A 249 9.30 -46.62 -27.24
CA GLU A 249 8.76 -45.70 -26.24
C GLU A 249 9.59 -44.42 -26.17
N ALA A 250 10.93 -44.53 -26.14
CA ALA A 250 11.81 -43.36 -26.16
C ALA A 250 11.63 -42.47 -27.41
N LYS A 251 11.28 -43.05 -28.58
CA LYS A 251 10.98 -42.29 -29.81
C LYS A 251 9.59 -41.65 -29.74
N GLU A 252 8.59 -42.33 -29.17
CA GLU A 252 7.26 -41.75 -28.93
C GLU A 252 7.33 -40.59 -27.91
N TRP A 253 8.13 -40.73 -26.85
CA TRP A 253 8.40 -39.65 -25.89
C TRP A 253 9.13 -38.48 -26.55
N ALA A 254 10.22 -38.73 -27.29
CA ALA A 254 10.96 -37.68 -28.00
C ALA A 254 10.10 -36.96 -29.06
N PHE A 255 9.16 -37.66 -29.69
CA PHE A 255 8.21 -37.05 -30.62
C PHE A 255 7.17 -36.17 -29.89
N ARG A 256 6.55 -36.64 -28.81
CA ARG A 256 5.65 -35.83 -27.98
C ARG A 256 6.35 -34.57 -27.44
N GLU A 257 7.61 -34.69 -27.05
CA GLU A 257 8.40 -33.54 -26.58
C GLU A 257 8.56 -32.47 -27.67
N GLN A 258 8.70 -32.85 -28.95
CA GLN A 258 8.73 -31.91 -30.08
C GLN A 258 7.36 -31.24 -30.34
N GLU A 259 6.24 -31.93 -30.13
CA GLU A 259 4.90 -31.32 -30.19
C GLU A 259 4.71 -30.31 -29.05
N ILE A 260 5.10 -30.69 -27.83
CA ILE A 260 5.11 -29.81 -26.66
C ILE A 260 6.02 -28.60 -26.91
N GLU A 261 7.20 -28.79 -27.51
CA GLU A 261 8.11 -27.69 -27.85
C GLU A 261 7.48 -26.73 -28.87
N LYS A 262 6.86 -27.22 -29.95
CA LYS A 262 6.13 -26.38 -30.92
C LYS A 262 5.01 -25.56 -30.25
N LEU A 263 4.27 -26.16 -29.33
CA LEU A 263 3.21 -25.48 -28.55
C LEU A 263 3.79 -24.45 -27.58
N GLN A 264 4.95 -24.72 -26.97
CA GLN A 264 5.66 -23.75 -26.13
C GLN A 264 6.23 -22.59 -26.97
N GLN A 265 6.88 -22.87 -28.09
CA GLN A 265 7.43 -21.86 -29.02
C GLN A 265 6.33 -20.93 -29.55
N THR A 266 5.16 -21.46 -29.93
CA THR A 266 4.02 -20.63 -30.38
C THR A 266 3.42 -19.81 -29.23
N ARG A 267 3.29 -20.36 -28.01
CA ARG A 267 2.87 -19.60 -26.82
C ARG A 267 3.88 -18.49 -26.49
N LEU A 268 5.18 -18.76 -26.57
CA LEU A 268 6.26 -17.78 -26.36
C LEU A 268 6.22 -16.67 -27.41
N ALA A 269 6.02 -17.00 -28.69
CA ALA A 269 5.89 -15.99 -29.76
C ALA A 269 4.70 -15.05 -29.54
N LEU A 270 3.58 -15.54 -29.01
CA LEU A 270 2.45 -14.71 -28.61
C LEU A 270 2.77 -13.85 -27.37
N LEU A 271 3.41 -14.41 -26.35
CA LEU A 271 3.84 -13.66 -25.16
C LEU A 271 4.81 -12.51 -25.52
N VAL A 272 5.78 -12.76 -26.41
CA VAL A 272 6.71 -11.73 -26.91
C VAL A 272 5.95 -10.59 -27.61
N ARG A 273 4.95 -10.90 -28.44
CA ARG A 273 4.09 -9.88 -29.07
C ARG A 273 3.30 -9.07 -28.04
N PHE A 274 2.72 -9.71 -27.02
CA PHE A 274 2.00 -9.00 -25.96
C PHE A 274 2.91 -8.12 -25.10
N LEU A 275 4.16 -8.54 -24.85
CA LEU A 275 5.17 -7.71 -24.19
C LEU A 275 5.55 -6.49 -25.04
N GLN A 276 5.86 -6.68 -26.32
CA GLN A 276 6.13 -5.58 -27.27
C GLN A 276 4.95 -4.60 -27.37
N GLU A 277 3.71 -5.09 -27.40
CA GLU A 277 2.53 -4.25 -27.34
C GLU A 277 2.45 -3.43 -26.06
N ARG A 278 2.66 -4.07 -24.89
CA ARG A 278 2.66 -3.42 -23.56
C ARG A 278 3.73 -2.34 -23.46
N GLU A 279 4.95 -2.63 -23.90
CA GLU A 279 6.06 -1.67 -23.97
C GLU A 279 5.72 -0.53 -24.91
N SER A 280 5.16 -0.78 -26.09
CA SER A 280 4.73 0.28 -27.02
C SER A 280 3.67 1.21 -26.40
N LYS A 281 2.76 0.66 -25.59
CA LYS A 281 1.71 1.42 -24.88
C LYS A 281 2.31 2.23 -23.73
N GLN A 282 3.28 1.68 -23.00
CA GLN A 282 4.03 2.41 -21.97
C GLN A 282 4.89 3.53 -22.56
N ASN A 283 5.62 3.26 -23.65
CA ASN A 283 6.47 4.24 -24.34
C ASN A 283 5.67 5.40 -24.93
N LYS A 284 4.49 5.15 -25.49
CA LYS A 284 3.56 6.22 -25.91
C LYS A 284 3.11 7.09 -24.71
N ALA A 285 2.87 6.48 -23.55
CA ALA A 285 2.47 7.20 -22.34
C ALA A 285 3.63 7.97 -21.68
N THR A 286 4.88 7.52 -21.77
CA THR A 286 6.05 8.27 -21.27
C THR A 286 6.39 9.43 -22.20
N VAL A 287 6.40 9.22 -23.53
CA VAL A 287 6.59 10.29 -24.52
C VAL A 287 5.56 11.40 -24.35
N HIS A 288 4.26 11.08 -24.23
CA HIS A 288 3.21 12.10 -24.00
C HIS A 288 3.46 12.94 -22.73
N ARG A 289 3.95 12.34 -21.64
CA ARG A 289 4.29 13.06 -20.39
C ARG A 289 5.51 13.97 -20.58
N LEU A 290 6.50 13.52 -21.35
CA LEU A 290 7.67 14.32 -21.73
C LEU A 290 7.25 15.50 -22.61
N ASP A 291 6.42 15.29 -23.64
CA ASP A 291 5.91 16.34 -24.52
C ASP A 291 5.08 17.39 -23.76
N GLU A 292 4.22 16.95 -22.84
CA GLU A 292 3.54 17.84 -21.90
C GLU A 292 4.53 18.71 -21.11
N HIS A 293 5.58 18.11 -20.55
CA HIS A 293 6.59 18.79 -19.74
C HIS A 293 7.43 19.77 -20.58
N PHE A 294 7.92 19.34 -21.76
CA PHE A 294 8.60 20.20 -22.72
C PHE A 294 7.72 21.37 -23.16
N SER A 295 6.43 21.14 -23.42
CA SER A 295 5.50 22.23 -23.76
C SER A 295 5.30 23.24 -22.61
N LYS A 296 5.37 22.80 -21.34
CA LYS A 296 5.30 23.69 -20.17
C LYS A 296 6.57 24.55 -20.08
N LEU A 297 7.75 23.93 -20.16
CA LEU A 297 9.05 24.62 -20.16
C LEU A 297 9.22 25.58 -21.35
N GLN A 298 8.76 25.21 -22.55
CA GLN A 298 8.83 26.05 -23.73
C GLN A 298 7.95 27.31 -23.59
N ARG A 299 6.71 27.18 -23.09
CA ARG A 299 5.85 28.34 -22.77
C ARG A 299 6.47 29.25 -21.71
N GLU A 300 7.21 28.71 -20.74
CA GLU A 300 7.96 29.52 -19.78
C GLU A 300 9.14 30.26 -20.42
N LYS A 301 9.94 29.57 -21.24
CA LYS A 301 11.04 30.14 -22.00
C LYS A 301 10.55 31.29 -22.90
N GLU A 302 9.42 31.12 -23.57
CA GLU A 302 8.78 32.16 -24.37
C GLU A 302 8.33 33.36 -23.53
N LYS A 303 7.68 33.14 -22.37
CA LYS A 303 7.32 34.22 -21.42
C LYS A 303 8.56 34.98 -20.91
N ARG A 304 9.68 34.27 -20.65
CA ARG A 304 10.96 34.88 -20.26
C ARG A 304 11.55 35.70 -21.41
N LEU A 305 11.54 35.18 -22.65
CA LEU A 305 11.98 35.90 -23.85
C LEU A 305 11.13 37.14 -24.16
N GLN A 306 9.80 37.08 -23.96
CA GLN A 306 8.91 38.24 -24.07
C GLN A 306 9.28 39.34 -23.06
N LYS A 307 9.53 38.98 -21.79
CA LYS A 307 10.03 39.95 -20.78
C LYS A 307 11.36 40.57 -21.20
N ILE A 308 12.30 39.78 -21.72
CA ILE A 308 13.59 40.28 -22.22
C ILE A 308 13.41 41.26 -23.40
N ARG A 309 12.57 40.91 -24.39
CA ARG A 309 12.23 41.78 -25.53
C ARG A 309 11.59 43.09 -25.10
N ASN A 310 10.67 43.05 -24.13
CA ASN A 310 10.03 44.24 -23.58
C ASN A 310 11.05 45.13 -22.83
N ASN A 311 11.92 44.54 -22.02
CA ASN A 311 12.98 45.26 -21.31
C ASN A 311 13.99 45.90 -22.28
N TYR A 312 14.32 45.22 -23.38
CA TYR A 312 15.18 45.73 -24.46
C TYR A 312 14.52 46.90 -25.23
N ALA A 313 13.23 46.81 -25.56
CA ALA A 313 12.49 47.92 -26.16
C ALA A 313 12.41 49.13 -25.21
N LEU A 314 12.25 48.90 -23.90
CA LEU A 314 12.25 49.95 -22.88
C LEU A 314 13.65 50.56 -22.67
N SER A 315 14.73 49.78 -22.72
CA SER A 315 16.09 50.29 -22.60
C SER A 315 16.50 51.11 -23.82
N ILE A 316 16.16 50.66 -25.04
CA ILE A 316 16.29 51.46 -26.27
C ILE A 316 15.53 52.78 -26.16
N ARG A 317 14.26 52.76 -25.75
CA ARG A 317 13.45 53.98 -25.61
C ARG A 317 14.09 54.96 -24.60
N LYS A 318 14.59 54.45 -23.47
CA LYS A 318 15.31 55.26 -22.46
C LYS A 318 16.65 55.79 -23.00
N LEU A 319 17.40 55.03 -23.78
CA LEU A 319 18.65 55.46 -24.42
C LEU A 319 18.41 56.51 -25.51
N MET A 320 17.36 56.37 -26.33
CA MET A 320 16.94 57.39 -27.30
C MET A 320 16.55 58.70 -26.62
N ALA A 321 15.78 58.63 -25.53
CA ALA A 321 15.44 59.80 -24.73
C ALA A 321 16.68 60.47 -24.12
N LYS A 322 17.60 59.69 -23.53
CA LYS A 322 18.89 60.20 -23.04
C LYS A 322 19.74 60.82 -24.16
N ARG A 323 19.76 60.25 -25.37
CA ARG A 323 20.48 60.81 -26.53
C ARG A 323 19.94 62.19 -26.91
N LYS A 324 18.63 62.41 -26.88
CA LYS A 324 18.03 63.75 -27.07
C LYS A 324 18.47 64.74 -25.98
N MET A 325 18.54 64.30 -24.72
CA MET A 325 18.98 65.14 -23.59
C MET A 325 20.50 65.43 -23.58
N LEU A 326 21.31 64.63 -24.28
CA LEU A 326 22.78 64.77 -24.30
C LEU A 326 23.29 65.95 -25.15
N GLU A 327 22.42 66.68 -25.86
CA GLU A 327 22.79 67.93 -26.55
C GLU A 327 23.03 69.10 -25.58
N GLY A 328 22.98 68.84 -24.26
CA GLY A 328 23.63 69.66 -23.22
C GLY A 328 22.95 70.98 -22.88
N LYS A 329 21.89 71.34 -23.61
CA LYS A 329 21.07 72.53 -23.35
C LYS A 329 19.79 72.12 -22.63
N LEU A 330 19.67 72.51 -21.36
CA LEU A 330 18.36 72.84 -20.80
C LEU A 330 17.89 74.10 -21.53
N THR A 331 17.27 73.93 -22.71
CA THR A 331 16.63 75.02 -23.43
C THR A 331 15.55 75.61 -22.52
N ARG A 332 15.62 76.91 -22.26
CA ARG A 332 14.51 77.66 -21.68
C ARG A 332 13.29 77.38 -22.56
N GLN A 333 12.16 77.01 -21.95
CA GLN A 333 10.95 76.64 -22.68
C GLN A 333 10.53 77.78 -23.62
N ASP A 334 10.58 77.52 -24.93
CA ASP A 334 10.09 78.44 -25.94
C ASP A 334 8.57 78.30 -26.00
N VAL A 335 7.87 79.21 -25.32
CA VAL A 335 6.41 79.23 -25.19
C VAL A 335 5.70 79.09 -26.55
N ILE A 336 6.31 79.61 -27.63
CA ILE A 336 5.81 79.46 -29.00
C ILE A 336 5.84 78.01 -29.48
N THR A 337 6.89 77.22 -29.18
CA THR A 337 6.95 75.80 -29.57
C THR A 337 6.05 74.93 -28.71
N GLU A 338 5.87 75.28 -27.42
CA GLU A 338 4.89 74.61 -26.55
C GLU A 338 3.44 74.86 -26.99
N HIS A 339 3.13 76.03 -27.57
CA HIS A 339 1.82 76.29 -28.17
C HIS A 339 1.60 75.63 -29.55
N LEU A 340 2.67 75.19 -30.23
CA LEU A 340 2.58 74.47 -31.50
C LEU A 340 2.42 72.94 -31.32
N ASP A 341 2.83 72.39 -30.16
CA ASP A 341 2.65 70.99 -29.82
C ASP A 341 1.49 70.80 -28.83
N TYR A 342 0.36 70.28 -29.29
CA TYR A 342 -0.80 69.95 -28.44
C TYR A 342 -0.52 68.83 -27.42
N GLY A 343 0.62 68.12 -27.54
CA GLY A 343 1.12 67.19 -26.53
C GLY A 343 2.00 67.85 -25.45
N SER A 344 2.19 69.17 -25.48
CA SER A 344 3.00 69.90 -24.51
C SER A 344 2.32 70.01 -23.13
N GLN A 345 3.11 70.34 -22.11
CA GLN A 345 2.63 70.52 -20.73
C GLN A 345 1.59 71.64 -20.59
N MET A 346 1.50 72.59 -21.55
CA MET A 346 0.49 73.66 -21.54
C MET A 346 -0.92 73.18 -21.88
N TYR A 347 -1.06 72.15 -22.72
CA TYR A 347 -2.36 71.59 -23.12
C TYR A 347 -2.65 70.22 -22.51
N ALA A 348 -1.60 69.41 -22.28
CA ALA A 348 -1.67 68.07 -21.72
C ALA A 348 -0.76 67.93 -20.48
N PRO A 349 -1.05 68.62 -19.36
CA PRO A 349 -0.21 68.59 -18.17
C PRO A 349 -0.09 67.18 -17.57
N LEU A 350 1.15 66.72 -17.38
CA LEU A 350 1.43 65.42 -16.77
C LEU A 350 1.31 65.52 -15.23
N PHE A 351 0.43 64.70 -14.65
CA PHE A 351 0.11 64.68 -13.21
C PHE A 351 1.31 64.77 -12.23
N PRO A 352 2.49 64.17 -12.47
CA PRO A 352 3.65 64.31 -11.58
C PRO A 352 4.18 65.74 -11.39
N HIS A 353 3.70 66.72 -12.15
CA HIS A 353 4.09 68.13 -12.02
C HIS A 353 3.06 68.98 -11.26
N GLY A 354 1.90 68.43 -10.87
CA GLY A 354 0.93 69.05 -9.95
C GLY A 354 0.12 70.23 -10.50
N ASP A 355 0.69 71.01 -11.41
CA ASP A 355 0.10 72.22 -11.98
C ASP A 355 -0.98 71.90 -13.02
N VAL A 356 -2.23 71.88 -12.56
CA VAL A 356 -3.43 72.01 -13.40
C VAL A 356 -3.84 73.48 -13.37
N PRO A 357 -3.66 74.26 -14.46
CA PRO A 357 -3.93 75.71 -14.45
C PRO A 357 -5.41 76.02 -14.24
N ASP A 358 -6.30 75.14 -14.70
CA ASP A 358 -7.77 75.31 -14.69
C ASP A 358 -8.43 74.98 -13.33
N ARG A 359 -7.67 74.95 -12.23
CA ARG A 359 -8.19 74.52 -10.91
C ARG A 359 -9.08 75.57 -10.20
N HIS A 360 -9.13 76.80 -10.72
CA HIS A 360 -9.83 77.94 -10.12
C HIS A 360 -10.86 78.59 -11.05
N SER A 361 -11.10 78.07 -12.26
CA SER A 361 -12.09 78.64 -13.19
C SER A 361 -13.53 78.64 -12.65
N GLN A 362 -13.82 77.85 -11.61
CA GLN A 362 -15.10 77.88 -10.88
C GLN A 362 -15.18 78.91 -9.74
N SER A 363 -14.05 79.41 -9.19
CA SER A 363 -14.07 80.55 -8.25
C SER A 363 -14.23 81.88 -8.97
N ASP A 364 -13.76 81.96 -10.21
CA ASP A 364 -13.63 83.21 -10.95
C ASP A 364 -14.89 83.54 -11.78
N VAL A 365 -15.97 82.76 -11.61
CA VAL A 365 -17.28 82.98 -12.25
C VAL A 365 -18.03 84.10 -11.54
N ILE A 366 -17.67 85.35 -11.84
CA ILE A 366 -18.32 86.56 -11.30
C ILE A 366 -19.78 86.63 -11.80
N LYS A 367 -20.71 86.08 -11.01
CA LYS A 367 -22.15 86.28 -11.13
C LYS A 367 -22.58 87.45 -10.24
N SER A 368 -22.25 88.67 -10.65
CA SER A 368 -22.74 89.87 -9.98
C SER A 368 -24.15 90.21 -10.44
N HIS A 369 -25.12 90.11 -9.54
CA HIS A 369 -26.53 90.51 -9.76
C HIS A 369 -26.68 91.97 -10.21
N LEU A 370 -25.69 92.82 -9.92
CA LEU A 370 -25.60 94.24 -10.24
C LEU A 370 -25.64 94.61 -11.75
N PHE A 371 -25.88 93.63 -12.62
CA PHE A 371 -26.09 93.82 -14.06
C PHE A 371 -27.52 93.44 -14.51
N ASP A 372 -28.34 92.87 -13.62
CA ASP A 372 -29.69 92.40 -13.93
C ASP A 372 -30.72 93.56 -13.92
N THR A 373 -30.50 94.61 -13.10
CA THR A 373 -31.39 95.78 -12.98
C THR A 373 -30.69 97.11 -13.31
N TYR A 374 -31.42 98.06 -13.93
CA TYR A 374 -30.89 99.39 -14.28
C TYR A 374 -30.53 100.26 -13.05
N GLU A 375 -31.24 100.10 -11.94
CA GLU A 375 -30.97 100.83 -10.70
C GLU A 375 -29.62 100.40 -10.08
N GLU A 376 -29.32 99.09 -10.12
CA GLU A 376 -28.05 98.53 -9.62
C GLU A 376 -26.86 98.95 -10.50
N LEU A 377 -27.06 99.13 -11.81
CA LEU A 377 -26.05 99.68 -12.71
C LEU A 377 -25.65 101.12 -12.35
N LEU A 378 -26.60 101.95 -11.88
CA LEU A 378 -26.32 103.31 -11.42
C LEU A 378 -25.59 103.33 -10.07
N GLU A 379 -25.91 102.40 -9.15
CA GLU A 379 -25.13 102.22 -7.92
C GLU A 379 -23.69 101.76 -8.22
N LEU A 380 -23.50 100.90 -9.23
CA LEU A 380 -22.18 100.45 -9.67
C LEU A 380 -21.39 101.59 -10.32
N GLU A 381 -22.00 102.41 -11.18
CA GLU A 381 -21.38 103.62 -11.74
C GLU A 381 -20.94 104.59 -10.62
N ALA A 382 -21.81 104.87 -9.65
CA ALA A 382 -21.50 105.72 -8.50
C ALA A 382 -20.40 105.14 -7.58
N GLY A 383 -20.22 103.82 -7.58
CA GLY A 383 -19.16 103.11 -6.86
C GLY A 383 -17.78 103.16 -7.52
N LEU A 384 -17.65 103.63 -8.77
CA LEU A 384 -16.37 103.68 -9.48
C LEU A 384 -15.49 104.84 -8.97
N PRO A 385 -14.24 104.58 -8.53
CA PRO A 385 -13.35 105.64 -8.08
C PRO A 385 -12.87 106.51 -9.26
N PRO A 386 -12.62 107.82 -9.07
CA PRO A 386 -12.25 108.75 -10.14
C PRO A 386 -10.96 108.37 -10.90
N SER A 387 -10.13 107.50 -10.32
CA SER A 387 -9.00 106.85 -11.01
C SER A 387 -9.37 105.98 -12.23
N VAL A 388 -10.65 105.75 -12.49
CA VAL A 388 -11.17 105.12 -13.73
C VAL A 388 -11.34 106.15 -14.85
N GLN A 389 -11.60 107.42 -14.51
CA GLN A 389 -11.77 108.52 -15.46
C GLN A 389 -10.43 109.15 -15.88
N GLU A 390 -9.38 109.02 -15.06
CA GLU A 390 -8.03 109.54 -15.35
C GLU A 390 -7.02 108.44 -15.78
N PRO A 391 -6.26 108.61 -16.88
CA PRO A 391 -5.34 107.59 -17.38
C PRO A 391 -4.05 107.48 -16.54
N GLN A 392 -3.98 106.49 -15.64
CA GLN A 392 -2.80 106.24 -14.79
C GLN A 392 -1.61 105.60 -15.55
N ILE A 393 -0.73 106.44 -16.14
CA ILE A 393 0.52 105.99 -16.79
C ILE A 393 1.54 105.50 -15.75
N LYS A 394 1.45 104.21 -15.39
CA LYS A 394 2.35 103.53 -14.44
C LYS A 394 3.68 103.12 -15.11
N THR A 395 4.61 104.05 -15.28
CA THR A 395 5.99 103.73 -15.70
C THR A 395 6.67 102.82 -14.67
N GLN A 396 7.34 101.74 -15.12
CA GLN A 396 8.00 100.79 -14.23
C GLN A 396 9.17 101.45 -13.47
N ARG A 397 9.06 101.54 -12.14
CA ARG A 397 10.15 102.00 -11.28
C ARG A 397 11.25 100.92 -11.26
N PRO A 398 12.52 101.23 -11.57
CA PRO A 398 13.58 100.22 -11.60
C PRO A 398 13.83 99.63 -10.20
N LYS A 399 14.03 98.31 -10.14
CA LYS A 399 14.25 97.57 -8.88
C LYS A 399 15.50 98.11 -8.17
N LYS A 400 15.34 98.59 -6.93
CA LYS A 400 16.43 99.13 -6.10
C LYS A 400 17.32 97.99 -5.58
N ILE A 401 18.34 97.60 -6.35
CA ILE A 401 19.41 96.71 -5.88
C ILE A 401 20.22 97.46 -4.82
N LYS A 402 20.21 96.96 -3.56
CA LYS A 402 21.05 97.49 -2.48
C LYS A 402 22.52 97.25 -2.84
N GLY A 403 23.32 98.30 -2.97
CA GLY A 403 24.78 98.21 -3.21
C GLY A 403 25.35 99.12 -4.29
N PHE A 404 24.52 99.80 -5.10
CA PHE A 404 25.01 100.79 -6.06
C PHE A 404 24.92 102.22 -5.52
N ILE A 405 26.08 102.90 -5.50
CA ILE A 405 26.23 104.36 -5.48
C ILE A 405 25.32 104.96 -6.58
N ARG A 406 24.64 106.09 -6.33
CA ARG A 406 23.67 106.63 -7.29
C ARG A 406 24.39 107.07 -8.58
N ARG A 407 23.62 107.21 -9.67
CA ARG A 407 24.18 107.56 -10.99
C ARG A 407 24.77 108.99 -11.03
N SER A 408 24.35 109.87 -10.11
CA SER A 408 24.98 111.14 -9.76
C SER A 408 26.37 110.92 -9.17
N ASP A 409 26.43 110.29 -8.00
CA ASP A 409 27.63 110.17 -7.18
C ASP A 409 28.70 109.25 -7.83
N ARG A 410 28.31 108.33 -8.73
CA ARG A 410 29.25 107.65 -9.65
C ARG A 410 29.88 108.60 -10.68
N ARG A 411 29.07 109.46 -11.32
CA ARG A 411 29.59 110.47 -12.27
C ARG A 411 30.51 111.46 -11.56
N GLU A 412 30.18 111.85 -10.33
CA GLU A 412 31.06 112.69 -9.51
C GLU A 412 32.37 111.97 -9.17
N PHE A 413 32.34 110.69 -8.80
CA PHE A 413 33.55 109.89 -8.59
C PHE A 413 34.43 109.79 -9.85
N ASP A 414 33.83 109.60 -11.02
CA ASP A 414 34.58 109.47 -12.27
C ASP A 414 35.10 110.85 -12.74
N LEU A 415 34.36 111.93 -12.52
CA LEU A 415 34.83 113.31 -12.70
C LEU A 415 36.02 113.61 -11.77
N LEU A 416 35.95 113.25 -10.49
CA LEU A 416 37.05 113.41 -9.53
C LEU A 416 38.31 112.63 -9.95
N LYS A 417 38.16 111.39 -10.44
CA LYS A 417 39.29 110.61 -11.00
C LYS A 417 39.89 111.28 -12.24
N THR A 418 39.07 111.76 -13.18
CA THR A 418 39.59 112.46 -14.37
C THR A 418 40.28 113.77 -14.00
N TYR A 419 39.76 114.52 -13.02
CA TYR A 419 40.39 115.73 -12.49
C TYR A 419 41.75 115.43 -11.83
N GLN A 420 41.83 114.39 -11.01
CA GLN A 420 43.10 113.91 -10.43
C GLN A 420 44.09 113.50 -11.52
N ALA A 421 43.69 112.64 -12.46
CA ALA A 421 44.55 112.19 -13.56
C ALA A 421 45.02 113.35 -14.48
N LEU A 422 44.23 114.40 -14.65
CA LEU A 422 44.63 115.63 -15.36
C LEU A 422 45.58 116.51 -14.54
N LYS A 423 45.46 116.51 -13.21
CA LYS A 423 46.35 117.21 -12.29
C LYS A 423 47.72 116.52 -12.23
N ASP A 424 47.74 115.19 -12.13
CA ASP A 424 48.97 114.38 -12.11
C ASP A 424 49.73 114.52 -13.43
N LYS A 425 49.03 114.45 -14.58
CA LYS A 425 49.60 114.71 -15.91
C LYS A 425 50.13 116.15 -16.11
N LYS A 426 49.76 117.10 -15.26
CA LYS A 426 50.33 118.47 -15.25
C LYS A 426 51.54 118.63 -14.34
N VAL A 427 51.84 117.65 -13.48
CA VAL A 427 52.90 117.74 -12.45
C VAL A 427 54.06 116.79 -12.74
N GLN A 428 53.85 115.71 -13.52
CA GLN A 428 54.89 114.72 -13.83
C GLN A 428 55.92 115.21 -14.86
N VAL A 429 56.95 115.91 -14.38
CA VAL A 429 58.31 115.77 -14.93
C VAL A 429 58.84 114.38 -14.56
N VAL A 430 59.53 113.71 -15.48
CA VAL A 430 59.83 112.27 -15.36
C VAL A 430 61.12 112.00 -14.57
N GLU A 431 60.98 111.40 -13.39
CA GLU A 431 62.07 110.72 -12.68
C GLU A 431 61.71 109.26 -12.34
N LYS A 432 62.72 108.42 -12.05
CA LYS A 432 62.59 106.96 -11.83
C LYS A 432 63.36 106.50 -10.59
N LYS A 433 62.90 105.39 -9.97
CA LYS A 433 63.51 104.49 -8.91
C LYS A 433 62.62 104.42 -7.63
N PRO A 434 62.79 103.43 -6.72
CA PRO A 434 62.86 101.97 -6.92
C PRO A 434 61.88 101.20 -5.97
N LEU A 435 62.09 99.90 -5.74
CA LEU A 435 61.21 98.96 -5.00
C LEU A 435 61.21 99.12 -3.46
N ARG A 436 60.20 98.57 -2.75
CA ARG A 436 59.99 98.68 -1.28
C ARG A 436 59.68 97.35 -0.53
N PHE A 437 60.51 97.06 0.48
CA PHE A 437 60.24 96.47 1.82
C PHE A 437 59.62 95.07 2.06
N LEU A 438 59.92 94.55 3.27
CA LEU A 438 59.43 93.34 3.93
C LEU A 438 58.64 93.70 5.21
N TYR A 439 57.83 92.76 5.74
CA TYR A 439 57.08 92.90 7.00
C TYR A 439 57.62 92.01 8.14
N ARG A 440 57.32 92.36 9.38
CA ARG A 440 57.53 91.53 10.59
C ARG A 440 56.25 90.81 11.02
N VAL A 441 56.40 89.72 11.77
CA VAL A 441 55.32 88.91 12.37
C VAL A 441 55.67 88.61 13.83
N GLU A 442 54.69 88.63 14.72
CA GLU A 442 54.84 88.40 16.17
C GLU A 442 54.46 86.97 16.58
N LYS A 443 54.83 86.55 17.81
CA LYS A 443 54.59 85.18 18.33
C LYS A 443 53.53 85.16 19.46
N PRO A 444 52.67 84.13 19.52
CA PRO A 444 51.65 83.99 20.57
C PRO A 444 52.21 83.42 21.89
N VAL A 445 51.41 83.54 22.96
CA VAL A 445 51.74 83.17 24.35
C VAL A 445 51.55 81.65 24.61
N HIS A 446 52.31 81.11 25.56
CA HIS A 446 52.29 79.70 25.95
C HIS A 446 51.04 79.28 26.74
N ARG A 447 50.76 77.96 26.75
CA ARG A 447 49.64 77.31 27.44
C ARG A 447 50.11 76.65 28.77
N PRO A 448 49.22 76.42 29.75
CA PRO A 448 49.54 75.69 30.97
C PRO A 448 49.89 74.21 30.69
N PRO A 449 50.63 73.53 31.59
CA PRO A 449 50.95 72.11 31.47
C PRO A 449 49.71 71.23 31.63
N THR A 450 49.68 70.12 30.89
CA THR A 450 48.68 69.04 31.01
C THR A 450 49.02 68.09 32.16
N PRO A 451 48.03 67.40 32.77
CA PRO A 451 48.30 66.40 33.80
C PRO A 451 49.08 65.20 33.23
N GLU A 452 49.89 64.60 34.10
CA GLU A 452 50.69 63.41 33.80
C GLU A 452 49.83 62.13 33.91
N VAL A 453 50.30 61.05 33.29
CA VAL A 453 49.69 59.71 33.33
C VAL A 453 50.70 58.76 33.96
N ASP A 454 50.22 57.81 34.78
CA ASP A 454 51.08 56.88 35.52
C ASP A 454 52.02 56.10 34.58
N VAL A 455 53.31 56.06 34.94
CA VAL A 455 54.37 55.44 34.13
C VAL A 455 54.21 53.91 34.18
N PRO A 456 54.20 53.21 33.02
CA PRO A 456 54.10 51.75 32.98
C PRO A 456 55.38 51.08 33.54
N PRO A 457 55.29 49.83 34.04
CA PRO A 457 56.43 49.16 34.66
C PRO A 457 57.58 48.90 33.69
N GLU A 458 58.81 49.00 34.21
CA GLU A 458 60.06 48.94 33.45
C GLU A 458 60.13 47.72 32.52
N GLY A 459 60.62 47.94 31.29
CA GLY A 459 60.73 46.91 30.25
C GLY A 459 59.42 46.56 29.52
N HIS A 460 58.28 47.19 29.84
CA HIS A 460 57.12 47.19 28.94
C HIS A 460 57.32 48.15 27.76
N GLU A 461 57.80 49.36 28.02
CA GLU A 461 58.09 50.35 26.97
C GLU A 461 59.10 49.82 25.95
N GLU A 462 60.14 49.10 26.37
CA GLU A 462 61.12 48.49 25.46
C GLU A 462 60.49 47.44 24.54
N LYS A 463 59.57 46.62 25.05
CA LYS A 463 58.83 45.62 24.26
C LYS A 463 57.87 46.29 23.29
N GLU A 464 57.15 47.32 23.72
CA GLU A 464 56.24 48.09 22.86
C GLU A 464 57.02 48.85 21.79
N LEU A 465 58.16 49.47 22.12
CA LEU A 465 59.07 50.09 21.16
C LEU A 465 59.61 49.04 20.17
N ALA A 466 60.05 47.86 20.62
CA ALA A 466 60.50 46.78 19.74
C ALA A 466 59.39 46.27 18.80
N VAL A 467 58.15 46.11 19.31
CA VAL A 467 56.97 45.77 18.50
C VAL A 467 56.62 46.88 17.50
N ILE A 468 56.73 48.15 17.91
CA ILE A 468 56.53 49.32 17.05
C ILE A 468 57.63 49.40 15.98
N PHE A 469 58.88 49.07 16.30
CA PHE A 469 59.98 48.98 15.33
C PHE A 469 59.77 47.84 14.35
N LEU A 470 59.39 46.64 14.81
CA LEU A 470 58.99 45.53 13.93
C LEU A 470 57.80 45.92 13.03
N GLN A 471 56.77 46.56 13.57
CA GLN A 471 55.61 47.01 12.80
C GLN A 471 55.99 48.11 11.78
N LYS A 472 56.90 49.03 12.13
CA LYS A 472 57.46 50.03 11.20
C LYS A 472 58.30 49.38 10.11
N LEU A 473 59.11 48.38 10.44
CA LEU A 473 59.91 47.62 9.48
C LEU A 473 59.02 46.83 8.52
N ILE A 474 58.03 46.08 9.02
CA ILE A 474 57.09 45.29 8.19
C ILE A 474 56.23 46.20 7.31
N ARG A 475 55.78 47.36 7.81
CA ARG A 475 55.10 48.37 6.97
C ARG A 475 56.06 48.99 5.95
N GLY A 476 57.31 49.25 6.33
CA GLY A 476 58.35 49.78 5.46
C GLY A 476 58.69 48.82 4.31
N THR A 477 58.92 47.55 4.60
CA THR A 477 59.18 46.52 3.58
C THR A 477 57.95 46.24 2.73
N ALA A 478 56.74 46.24 3.29
CA ALA A 478 55.51 46.15 2.50
C ALA A 478 55.36 47.32 1.50
N ILE A 479 55.63 48.56 1.94
CA ILE A 479 55.62 49.75 1.06
C ILE A 479 56.76 49.69 0.04
N GLN A 480 57.95 49.24 0.42
CA GLN A 480 59.08 49.06 -0.49
C GLN A 480 58.79 47.98 -1.55
N ASN A 481 58.18 46.86 -1.17
CA ASN A 481 57.78 45.81 -2.10
C ASN A 481 56.66 46.30 -3.04
N GLN A 482 55.64 46.99 -2.53
CA GLN A 482 54.59 47.62 -3.36
C GLN A 482 55.18 48.68 -4.32
N MET A 483 56.20 49.42 -3.88
CA MET A 483 56.92 50.38 -4.72
C MET A 483 57.77 49.67 -5.78
N LEU A 484 58.48 48.58 -5.43
CA LEU A 484 59.26 47.77 -6.37
C LEU A 484 58.35 47.11 -7.41
N GLU A 485 57.28 46.44 -6.99
CA GLU A 485 56.23 45.92 -7.87
C GLU A 485 55.64 47.01 -8.77
N GLY A 486 55.43 48.23 -8.23
CA GLY A 486 54.94 49.37 -9.01
C GLY A 486 55.96 49.90 -10.01
N VAL A 487 57.25 49.88 -9.67
CA VAL A 487 58.36 50.22 -10.57
C VAL A 487 58.56 49.14 -11.63
N GLU A 488 58.34 47.86 -11.32
CA GLU A 488 58.39 46.73 -12.26
C GLU A 488 57.21 46.76 -13.24
N LYS A 489 55.97 46.86 -12.74
CA LYS A 489 54.74 46.96 -13.55
C LYS A 489 54.68 48.23 -14.42
N HIS A 490 55.51 49.22 -14.13
CA HIS A 490 55.66 50.43 -14.92
C HIS A 490 57.09 50.60 -15.45
N LEU A 491 57.93 49.56 -15.46
CA LEU A 491 59.35 49.67 -15.82
C LEU A 491 59.50 50.08 -17.28
N GLU A 492 58.70 49.48 -18.17
CA GLU A 492 58.59 49.85 -19.57
C GLU A 492 58.21 51.34 -19.71
N LEU A 493 57.14 51.80 -19.04
CA LEU A 493 56.71 53.20 -19.07
C LEU A 493 57.75 54.16 -18.49
N ILE A 494 58.50 53.76 -17.45
CA ILE A 494 59.57 54.55 -16.86
C ILE A 494 60.78 54.63 -17.82
N LEU A 495 61.09 53.54 -18.53
CA LEU A 495 62.10 53.56 -19.60
C LEU A 495 61.65 54.39 -20.81
N GLU A 496 60.37 54.33 -21.21
CA GLU A 496 59.82 55.20 -22.25
C GLU A 496 59.93 56.68 -21.82
N MET A 497 59.45 57.04 -20.62
CA MET A 497 59.51 58.42 -20.13
C MET A 497 60.95 58.92 -19.96
N ARG A 498 61.92 58.04 -19.68
CA ARG A 498 63.36 58.40 -19.66
C ARG A 498 63.94 58.52 -21.07
N THR A 499 63.53 57.70 -22.03
CA THR A 499 64.04 57.72 -23.41
C THR A 499 63.37 58.76 -24.30
N THR A 500 62.16 59.23 -23.99
CA THR A 500 61.52 60.40 -24.67
C THR A 500 62.28 61.72 -24.50
N HIS A 501 63.33 61.75 -23.68
CA HIS A 501 64.25 62.88 -23.60
C HIS A 501 65.27 62.93 -24.77
N SER A 502 65.23 61.97 -25.71
CA SER A 502 66.04 61.92 -26.93
C SER A 502 65.69 63.06 -27.91
N LEU A 503 66.68 63.92 -28.17
CA LEU A 503 66.51 65.11 -29.00
C LEU A 503 66.71 64.85 -30.50
N GLN A 504 67.23 63.68 -30.90
CA GLN A 504 67.57 63.37 -32.29
C GLN A 504 66.48 62.53 -32.97
N ARG A 505 66.27 62.76 -34.28
CA ARG A 505 65.18 62.12 -35.04
C ARG A 505 65.40 60.61 -35.25
N GLU A 506 66.64 60.21 -35.48
CA GLU A 506 67.00 58.81 -35.72
C GLU A 506 66.77 57.95 -34.46
N GLU A 507 67.12 58.48 -33.27
CA GLU A 507 66.80 57.86 -31.97
C GLU A 507 65.29 57.67 -31.79
N GLN A 508 64.47 58.65 -32.19
CA GLN A 508 63.01 58.57 -32.12
C GLN A 508 62.42 57.58 -33.14
N GLU A 509 63.11 57.28 -34.24
CA GLU A 509 62.67 56.28 -35.22
C GLU A 509 63.05 54.86 -34.82
N LEU A 510 64.23 54.67 -34.22
CA LEU A 510 64.59 53.42 -33.53
C LEU A 510 63.61 53.11 -32.39
N GLN A 511 63.31 54.09 -31.52
CA GLN A 511 62.30 53.92 -30.46
C GLN A 511 60.90 53.58 -31.00
N ARG A 512 60.52 54.05 -32.21
CA ARG A 512 59.25 53.65 -32.85
C ARG A 512 59.30 52.23 -33.39
N ALA A 513 60.45 51.74 -33.83
CA ALA A 513 60.63 50.35 -34.24
C ALA A 513 60.58 49.42 -33.01
N ASP A 514 61.32 49.74 -31.95
CA ASP A 514 61.32 48.98 -30.69
C ASP A 514 59.91 48.89 -30.09
N LYS A 515 59.15 50.01 -30.07
CA LYS A 515 57.74 50.01 -29.62
C LYS A 515 56.81 49.17 -30.50
N GLN A 516 57.13 48.96 -31.78
CA GLN A 516 56.38 48.04 -32.64
C GLN A 516 56.75 46.58 -32.34
N VAL A 517 58.01 46.30 -32.02
CA VAL A 517 58.47 44.97 -31.60
C VAL A 517 57.89 44.58 -30.23
N THR A 518 57.92 45.47 -29.23
CA THR A 518 57.31 45.16 -27.91
C THR A 518 55.80 44.96 -28.02
N GLN A 519 55.07 45.78 -28.79
CA GLN A 519 53.65 45.54 -29.05
C GLN A 519 53.37 44.25 -29.83
N ALA A 520 54.28 43.81 -30.71
CA ALA A 520 54.16 42.52 -31.38
C ALA A 520 54.36 41.35 -30.40
N LEU A 521 55.34 41.45 -29.50
CA LEU A 521 55.59 40.47 -28.44
C LEU A 521 54.44 40.41 -27.42
N GLN A 522 53.91 41.55 -26.97
CA GLN A 522 52.75 41.62 -26.08
C GLN A 522 51.53 40.91 -26.70
N ARG A 523 51.22 41.17 -27.98
CA ARG A 523 50.15 40.45 -28.71
C ARG A 523 50.42 38.94 -28.83
N GLN A 524 51.67 38.52 -28.98
CA GLN A 524 52.02 37.10 -28.98
C GLN A 524 51.83 36.47 -27.60
N HIS A 525 52.16 37.16 -26.51
CA HIS A 525 51.89 36.71 -25.15
C HIS A 525 50.38 36.61 -24.86
N GLU A 526 49.58 37.62 -25.22
CA GLU A 526 48.11 37.55 -25.11
C GLU A 526 47.52 36.37 -25.89
N LEU A 527 48.07 36.06 -27.07
CA LEU A 527 47.67 34.90 -27.89
C LEU A 527 48.14 33.56 -27.31
N THR A 528 49.25 33.49 -26.59
CA THR A 528 49.66 32.25 -25.89
C THR A 528 48.87 32.05 -24.60
N GLU A 529 48.62 33.10 -23.81
CA GLU A 529 47.83 33.04 -22.57
C GLU A 529 46.36 32.70 -22.82
N SER A 530 45.74 33.32 -23.83
CA SER A 530 44.36 32.96 -24.22
C SER A 530 44.27 31.52 -24.75
N ARG A 531 45.33 31.00 -25.37
CA ARG A 531 45.41 29.60 -25.83
C ARG A 531 45.67 28.62 -24.69
N THR A 532 46.51 28.95 -23.70
CA THR A 532 46.72 28.09 -22.52
C THR A 532 45.48 28.07 -21.63
N ALA A 533 44.79 29.20 -21.45
CA ALA A 533 43.51 29.25 -20.73
C ALA A 533 42.42 28.41 -21.42
N GLN A 534 42.35 28.40 -22.76
CA GLN A 534 41.47 27.49 -23.49
C GLN A 534 41.84 26.03 -23.25
N ILE A 535 43.12 25.66 -23.37
CA ILE A 535 43.60 24.29 -23.10
C ILE A 535 43.27 23.86 -21.67
N GLN A 536 43.51 24.72 -20.67
CA GLN A 536 43.13 24.48 -19.27
C GLN A 536 41.63 24.23 -19.14
N SER A 537 40.76 25.05 -19.73
CA SER A 537 39.31 24.84 -19.66
C SER A 537 38.84 23.50 -20.26
N PHE A 538 39.54 22.96 -21.26
CA PHE A 538 39.27 21.62 -21.80
C PHE A 538 39.81 20.51 -20.88
N VAL A 539 40.98 20.68 -20.27
CA VAL A 539 41.55 19.73 -19.30
C VAL A 539 40.71 19.68 -18.01
N ASP A 540 40.25 20.82 -17.51
CA ASP A 540 39.35 20.93 -16.35
C ASP A 540 37.99 20.29 -16.65
N GLY A 541 37.47 20.45 -17.88
CA GLY A 541 36.25 19.77 -18.35
C GLY A 541 36.40 18.24 -18.37
N LEU A 542 37.42 17.72 -19.04
CA LEU A 542 37.68 16.28 -19.17
C LEU A 542 38.00 15.61 -17.84
N SER A 543 38.77 16.27 -16.97
CA SER A 543 39.04 15.76 -15.62
C SER A 543 37.80 15.83 -14.73
N GLY A 544 36.97 16.87 -14.85
CA GLY A 544 35.67 16.96 -14.19
C GLY A 544 34.70 15.84 -14.60
N GLU A 545 34.66 15.49 -15.88
CA GLU A 545 33.87 14.37 -16.43
C GLU A 545 34.32 13.02 -15.82
N VAL A 546 35.62 12.72 -15.88
CA VAL A 546 36.18 11.48 -15.31
C VAL A 546 35.99 11.40 -13.79
N ILE A 547 36.09 12.52 -13.06
CA ILE A 547 35.83 12.57 -11.61
C ILE A 547 34.34 12.36 -11.32
N ALA A 548 33.44 12.93 -12.13
CA ALA A 548 31.99 12.74 -11.98
C ALA A 548 31.60 11.27 -12.21
N ASP A 549 32.10 10.63 -13.27
CA ASP A 549 31.85 9.22 -13.57
C ASP A 549 32.37 8.28 -12.47
N MET A 550 33.57 8.55 -11.94
CA MET A 550 34.11 7.78 -10.80
C MET A 550 33.25 7.94 -9.53
N LEU A 551 32.78 9.16 -9.23
CA LEU A 551 31.94 9.42 -8.06
C LEU A 551 30.54 8.80 -8.22
N ASP A 552 29.96 8.85 -9.41
CA ASP A 552 28.69 8.21 -9.75
C ASP A 552 28.80 6.68 -9.64
N PHE A 553 29.84 6.07 -10.22
CA PHE A 553 30.15 4.64 -10.06
C PHE A 553 30.29 4.22 -8.59
N LEU A 554 31.10 4.96 -7.80
CA LEU A 554 31.25 4.70 -6.37
C LEU A 554 29.94 4.88 -5.60
N SER A 555 29.08 5.81 -6.00
CA SER A 555 27.75 5.98 -5.39
C SER A 555 26.82 4.80 -5.68
N LYS A 556 26.86 4.27 -6.91
CA LYS A 556 26.08 3.11 -7.35
C LYS A 556 26.50 1.83 -6.63
N GLU A 557 27.80 1.56 -6.54
CA GLU A 557 28.32 0.41 -5.80
C GLU A 557 28.08 0.55 -4.28
N LEU A 558 28.10 1.77 -3.73
CA LEU A 558 27.71 2.01 -2.32
C LEU A 558 26.22 1.68 -2.09
N VAL A 559 25.31 2.13 -2.96
CA VAL A 559 23.88 1.79 -2.89
C VAL A 559 23.67 0.28 -3.03
N ARG A 560 24.30 -0.35 -4.02
CA ARG A 560 24.28 -1.80 -4.22
C ARG A 560 24.73 -2.57 -2.97
N LEU A 561 25.84 -2.19 -2.35
CA LEU A 561 26.32 -2.81 -1.11
C LEU A 561 25.37 -2.62 0.08
N GLN A 562 24.57 -1.54 0.11
CA GLN A 562 23.47 -1.41 1.08
C GLN A 562 22.29 -2.32 0.76
N GLU A 563 21.94 -2.48 -0.52
CA GLU A 563 20.85 -3.36 -0.96
C GLU A 563 21.19 -4.84 -0.75
N GLU A 564 22.40 -5.28 -1.11
CA GLU A 564 22.90 -6.64 -0.83
C GLU A 564 22.85 -6.96 0.68
N ARG A 565 23.23 -6.01 1.55
CA ARG A 565 23.10 -6.16 3.02
C ARG A 565 21.66 -6.23 3.49
N ARG A 566 20.74 -5.44 2.91
CA ARG A 566 19.29 -5.50 3.22
C ARG A 566 18.69 -6.83 2.77
N ILE A 567 19.00 -7.30 1.57
CA ILE A 567 18.56 -8.60 1.03
C ILE A 567 19.08 -9.73 1.90
N HIS A 568 20.35 -9.72 2.30
CA HIS A 568 20.91 -10.70 3.24
C HIS A 568 20.18 -10.70 4.60
N ALA A 569 19.84 -9.52 5.15
CA ALA A 569 19.04 -9.45 6.37
C ALA A 569 17.62 -10.03 6.21
N TYR A 570 16.95 -9.76 5.07
CA TYR A 570 15.65 -10.37 4.77
C TYR A 570 15.75 -11.88 4.56
N MET A 571 16.81 -12.39 3.93
CA MET A 571 17.07 -13.83 3.78
C MET A 571 17.21 -14.52 5.14
N LEU A 572 17.97 -13.95 6.08
CA LEU A 572 18.11 -14.50 7.44
C LEU A 572 16.79 -14.51 8.22
N LEU A 573 15.95 -13.49 8.05
CA LEU A 573 14.60 -13.47 8.64
C LEU A 573 13.69 -14.52 7.99
N ALA A 574 13.69 -14.63 6.65
CA ALA A 574 12.91 -15.63 5.94
C ALA A 574 13.33 -17.07 6.28
N GLU A 575 14.63 -17.34 6.45
CA GLU A 575 15.13 -18.62 6.96
C GLU A 575 14.65 -18.91 8.38
N ARG A 576 14.66 -17.90 9.27
CA ARG A 576 14.17 -18.05 10.65
C ARG A 576 12.67 -18.37 10.65
N ASP A 577 11.87 -17.63 9.89
CA ASP A 577 10.43 -17.83 9.80
C ASP A 577 10.07 -19.14 9.11
N ARG A 578 10.91 -19.62 8.19
CA ARG A 578 10.80 -20.97 7.59
C ARG A 578 11.08 -22.04 8.64
N ARG A 579 12.22 -21.98 9.35
CA ARG A 579 12.57 -22.95 10.41
C ARG A 579 11.52 -22.99 11.52
N LEU A 580 10.94 -21.84 11.86
CA LEU A 580 9.85 -21.73 12.85
C LEU A 580 8.58 -22.42 12.35
N ARG A 581 8.17 -22.21 11.10
CA ARG A 581 7.04 -22.95 10.47
C ARG A 581 7.32 -24.44 10.34
N GLU A 582 8.52 -24.86 9.97
CA GLU A 582 8.93 -26.27 9.92
C GLU A 582 8.88 -26.92 11.32
N ALA A 583 9.22 -26.17 12.38
CA ALA A 583 9.06 -26.61 13.78
C ALA A 583 7.59 -26.68 14.22
N GLU A 584 6.75 -25.71 13.87
CA GLU A 584 5.30 -25.77 14.13
C GLU A 584 4.61 -26.92 13.39
N GLU A 585 4.93 -27.12 12.11
CA GLU A 585 4.38 -28.22 11.32
C GLU A 585 4.84 -29.58 11.84
N SER A 586 6.11 -29.76 12.16
CA SER A 586 6.59 -31.02 12.75
C SER A 586 5.98 -31.27 14.14
N GLY A 587 5.75 -30.22 14.93
CA GLY A 587 4.95 -30.30 16.17
C GLY A 587 3.51 -30.76 15.92
N ARG A 588 2.81 -30.21 14.92
CA ARG A 588 1.45 -30.65 14.54
C ARG A 588 1.44 -32.09 14.04
N ARG A 589 2.37 -32.47 13.15
CA ARG A 589 2.52 -33.85 12.64
C ARG A 589 2.75 -34.85 13.78
N GLN A 590 3.56 -34.51 14.80
CA GLN A 590 3.73 -35.36 15.99
C GLN A 590 2.45 -35.51 16.82
N VAL A 591 1.59 -34.48 16.90
CA VAL A 591 0.29 -34.56 17.59
C VAL A 591 -0.71 -35.38 16.78
N GLU A 592 -0.74 -35.23 15.46
CA GLU A 592 -1.57 -36.05 14.56
C GLU A 592 -1.14 -37.52 14.55
N GLU A 593 0.16 -37.81 14.54
CA GLU A 593 0.66 -39.18 14.69
C GLU A 593 0.30 -39.82 16.03
N ARG A 594 0.29 -39.05 17.13
CA ARG A 594 -0.18 -39.56 18.44
C ARG A 594 -1.65 -39.90 18.40
N ARG A 595 -2.50 -39.00 17.87
CA ARG A 595 -3.93 -39.26 17.70
C ARG A 595 -4.19 -40.50 16.83
N ARG A 596 -3.48 -40.67 15.71
CA ARG A 596 -3.64 -41.87 14.87
C ARG A 596 -3.27 -43.15 15.63
N ARG A 597 -2.22 -43.13 16.47
CA ARG A 597 -1.85 -44.29 17.30
C ARG A 597 -2.90 -44.56 18.39
N GLU A 598 -3.45 -43.52 18.99
CA GLU A 598 -4.56 -43.61 19.96
C GLU A 598 -5.83 -44.18 19.28
N GLU A 599 -6.17 -43.70 18.08
CA GLU A 599 -7.27 -44.17 17.23
C GLU A 599 -7.06 -45.63 16.76
N ASP A 600 -5.85 -46.00 16.34
CA ASP A 600 -5.46 -47.38 15.98
C ASP A 600 -5.57 -48.33 17.18
N GLU A 601 -5.21 -47.87 18.39
CA GLU A 601 -5.33 -48.66 19.61
C GLU A 601 -6.79 -48.83 20.06
N ILE A 602 -7.61 -47.76 19.96
CA ILE A 602 -9.05 -47.84 20.18
C ILE A 602 -9.69 -48.79 19.17
N PHE A 603 -9.38 -48.66 17.88
CA PHE A 603 -9.88 -49.56 16.83
C PHE A 603 -9.48 -51.02 17.09
N ARG A 604 -8.23 -51.27 17.50
CA ARG A 604 -7.74 -52.61 17.86
C ARG A 604 -8.45 -53.18 19.11
N GLN A 605 -8.86 -52.35 20.05
CA GLN A 605 -9.70 -52.77 21.19
C GLN A 605 -11.13 -53.08 20.75
N VAL A 606 -11.75 -52.21 19.94
CA VAL A 606 -13.10 -52.42 19.40
C VAL A 606 -13.17 -53.69 18.57
N MET A 607 -12.19 -53.95 17.69
CA MET A 607 -12.10 -55.18 16.90
C MET A 607 -11.96 -56.44 17.78
N LYS A 608 -11.20 -56.39 18.88
CA LYS A 608 -11.14 -57.51 19.84
C LYS A 608 -12.48 -57.78 20.52
N VAL A 609 -13.24 -56.73 20.86
CA VAL A 609 -14.60 -56.89 21.41
C VAL A 609 -15.56 -57.45 20.35
N HIS A 610 -15.43 -57.02 19.09
CA HIS A 610 -16.24 -57.56 17.98
C HIS A 610 -15.92 -59.03 17.70
N GLN A 611 -14.64 -59.42 17.75
CA GLN A 611 -14.23 -60.82 17.67
C GLN A 611 -14.84 -61.63 18.82
N ALA A 612 -14.62 -61.22 20.08
CA ALA A 612 -15.15 -61.93 21.24
C ALA A 612 -16.69 -62.03 21.27
N THR A 613 -17.43 -61.06 20.69
CA THR A 613 -18.90 -61.14 20.57
C THR A 613 -19.37 -62.02 19.41
N VAL A 614 -18.59 -62.14 18.33
CA VAL A 614 -18.83 -63.13 17.26
C VAL A 614 -18.49 -64.54 17.76
N ASP A 615 -17.38 -64.71 18.47
CA ASP A 615 -16.96 -65.98 19.06
C ASP A 615 -18.02 -66.48 20.05
N LEU A 616 -18.47 -65.62 20.99
CA LEU A 616 -19.56 -65.96 21.93
C LEU A 616 -20.88 -66.30 21.23
N TYR A 617 -21.26 -65.57 20.17
CA TYR A 617 -22.47 -65.88 19.39
C TYR A 617 -22.35 -67.22 18.65
N LEU A 618 -21.16 -67.56 18.16
CA LEU A 618 -20.91 -68.87 17.54
C LEU A 618 -20.90 -69.99 18.58
N GLU A 619 -20.33 -69.76 19.77
CA GLU A 619 -20.43 -70.69 20.91
C GLU A 619 -21.89 -70.93 21.31
N ASP A 620 -22.70 -69.87 21.47
CA ASP A 620 -24.14 -69.99 21.75
C ASP A 620 -24.88 -70.79 20.67
N VAL A 621 -24.63 -70.51 19.38
CA VAL A 621 -25.26 -71.25 18.26
C VAL A 621 -24.83 -72.71 18.24
N ILE A 622 -23.54 -73.00 18.50
CA ILE A 622 -23.01 -74.36 18.58
C ILE A 622 -23.65 -75.11 19.76
N LEU A 623 -23.69 -74.51 20.95
CA LEU A 623 -24.31 -75.11 22.14
C LEU A 623 -25.80 -75.40 21.92
N ASN A 624 -26.57 -74.43 21.40
CA ASN A 624 -27.98 -74.64 21.05
C ASN A 624 -28.17 -75.77 20.02
N SER A 625 -27.25 -75.94 19.06
CA SER A 625 -27.30 -77.04 18.10
C SER A 625 -26.95 -78.39 18.73
N ILE A 626 -25.97 -78.43 19.64
CA ILE A 626 -25.60 -79.63 20.41
C ILE A 626 -26.78 -80.06 21.27
N ASP A 627 -27.37 -79.14 22.05
CA ASP A 627 -28.52 -79.41 22.92
C ASP A 627 -29.71 -79.94 22.10
N GLN A 628 -30.01 -79.37 20.93
CA GLN A 628 -31.06 -79.87 20.04
C GLN A 628 -30.76 -81.29 19.51
N THR A 629 -29.52 -81.59 19.15
CA THR A 629 -29.14 -82.96 18.71
C THR A 629 -29.14 -83.96 19.87
N ALA A 630 -28.74 -83.54 21.07
CA ALA A 630 -28.77 -84.38 22.27
C ALA A 630 -30.22 -84.63 22.73
N GLU A 631 -31.11 -83.65 22.67
CA GLU A 631 -32.54 -83.86 22.88
C GLU A 631 -33.15 -84.82 21.84
N ALA A 632 -32.75 -84.72 20.57
CA ALA A 632 -33.23 -85.62 19.52
C ALA A 632 -32.77 -87.06 19.77
N GLN A 633 -31.48 -87.27 20.03
CA GLN A 633 -30.92 -88.58 20.36
C GLN A 633 -31.55 -89.17 21.63
N ALA A 634 -31.71 -88.38 22.70
CA ALA A 634 -32.37 -88.83 23.91
C ALA A 634 -33.84 -89.19 23.68
N ARG A 635 -34.56 -88.48 22.78
CA ARG A 635 -35.92 -88.87 22.37
C ARG A 635 -35.92 -90.17 21.58
N GLU A 636 -34.99 -90.36 20.65
CA GLU A 636 -34.85 -91.61 19.87
C GLU A 636 -34.53 -92.81 20.77
N GLU A 637 -33.61 -92.66 21.74
CA GLU A 637 -33.32 -93.69 22.76
C GLU A 637 -34.55 -93.97 23.65
N ILE A 638 -35.26 -92.94 24.12
CA ILE A 638 -36.49 -93.10 24.91
C ILE A 638 -37.58 -93.81 24.08
N HIS A 639 -37.70 -93.53 22.79
CA HIS A 639 -38.63 -94.23 21.90
C HIS A 639 -38.22 -95.70 21.70
N GLN A 640 -36.94 -96.00 21.49
CA GLN A 640 -36.45 -97.38 21.40
C GLN A 640 -36.70 -98.17 22.70
N PHE A 641 -36.35 -97.61 23.87
CA PHE A 641 -36.66 -98.22 25.16
C PHE A 641 -38.17 -98.37 25.40
N ALA A 642 -39.00 -97.42 24.93
CA ALA A 642 -40.45 -97.53 25.02
C ALA A 642 -40.99 -98.65 24.11
N GLU A 643 -40.46 -98.81 22.90
CA GLU A 643 -40.81 -99.92 21.99
C GLU A 643 -40.35 -101.27 22.55
N GLU A 644 -39.14 -101.38 23.10
CA GLU A 644 -38.67 -102.59 23.79
C GLU A 644 -39.58 -102.96 24.97
N LEU A 645 -39.93 -102.00 25.84
CA LEU A 645 -40.85 -102.20 26.95
C LEU A 645 -42.27 -102.55 26.49
N ASN A 646 -42.75 -101.97 25.38
CA ASN A 646 -44.06 -102.28 24.81
C ASN A 646 -44.07 -103.72 24.23
N ASN A 647 -42.99 -104.13 23.56
CA ASN A 647 -42.83 -105.50 23.07
C ASN A 647 -42.73 -106.52 24.23
N ILE A 648 -42.02 -106.18 25.33
CA ILE A 648 -41.97 -107.00 26.55
C ILE A 648 -43.35 -107.11 27.20
N THR A 649 -44.10 -106.01 27.29
CA THR A 649 -45.45 -106.03 27.89
C THR A 649 -46.46 -106.78 27.02
N TYR A 650 -46.46 -106.62 25.70
CA TYR A 650 -47.27 -107.47 24.80
C TYR A 650 -46.90 -108.96 24.94
N ALA A 651 -45.61 -109.31 25.00
CA ALA A 651 -45.18 -110.69 25.23
C ALA A 651 -45.62 -111.23 26.61
N MET A 652 -45.72 -110.38 27.63
CA MET A 652 -46.31 -110.75 28.94
C MET A 652 -47.85 -110.88 28.87
N GLU A 653 -48.54 -110.08 28.06
CA GLU A 653 -49.99 -110.17 27.86
C GLU A 653 -50.40 -111.40 27.04
N GLU A 654 -49.64 -111.77 26.01
CA GLU A 654 -49.89 -112.99 25.21
C GLU A 654 -49.69 -114.28 26.03
N MET A 655 -48.80 -114.25 27.02
CA MET A 655 -48.47 -115.40 27.89
C MET A 655 -49.36 -115.51 29.14
N ARG A 656 -50.39 -114.68 29.27
CA ARG A 656 -51.12 -114.41 30.52
C ARG A 656 -52.13 -115.50 30.93
N ASN A 657 -51.96 -116.05 32.13
CA ASN A 657 -53.02 -116.75 32.88
C ASN A 657 -53.69 -115.81 33.91
N ASN A 658 -54.89 -116.17 34.37
CA ASN A 658 -55.63 -115.37 35.37
C ASN A 658 -54.84 -115.18 36.67
N GLU A 659 -54.31 -116.28 37.23
CA GLU A 659 -53.56 -116.33 38.49
C GLU A 659 -52.34 -115.39 38.47
N GLN A 660 -51.58 -115.41 37.38
CA GLN A 660 -50.43 -114.52 37.18
C GLN A 660 -50.84 -113.04 37.17
N SER A 661 -52.06 -112.71 36.75
CA SER A 661 -52.53 -111.31 36.80
C SER A 661 -52.96 -110.84 38.19
N GLU A 662 -53.29 -111.76 39.11
CA GLU A 662 -53.44 -111.42 40.53
C GLU A 662 -52.07 -111.19 41.19
N GLU A 663 -51.07 -112.01 40.87
CA GLU A 663 -49.67 -111.79 41.31
C GLU A 663 -49.10 -110.46 40.77
N ILE A 664 -49.33 -110.14 39.49
CA ILE A 664 -48.89 -108.86 38.89
C ILE A 664 -49.60 -107.67 39.54
N VAL A 665 -50.89 -107.79 39.89
CA VAL A 665 -51.59 -106.74 40.66
C VAL A 665 -51.01 -106.58 42.07
N ALA A 666 -50.70 -107.68 42.76
CA ALA A 666 -50.03 -107.62 44.07
C ALA A 666 -48.63 -106.99 43.98
N GLN A 667 -47.85 -107.32 42.94
CA GLN A 667 -46.55 -106.71 42.69
C GLN A 667 -46.68 -105.23 42.32
N LEU A 668 -47.66 -104.81 41.51
CA LEU A 668 -47.95 -103.40 41.20
C LEU A 668 -48.33 -102.61 42.46
N VAL A 669 -49.13 -103.19 43.36
CA VAL A 669 -49.46 -102.59 44.66
C VAL A 669 -48.18 -102.39 45.50
N TYR A 670 -47.32 -103.41 45.57
CA TYR A 670 -46.12 -103.37 46.41
C TYR A 670 -44.98 -102.51 45.85
N SER A 671 -44.78 -102.50 44.52
CA SER A 671 -43.63 -101.85 43.85
C SER A 671 -43.92 -100.47 43.25
N PHE A 672 -45.18 -100.19 42.86
CA PHE A 672 -45.56 -98.88 42.31
C PHE A 672 -46.45 -98.09 43.28
N LEU A 673 -47.56 -98.64 43.77
CA LEU A 673 -48.50 -97.86 44.58
C LEU A 673 -47.93 -97.47 45.96
N ILE A 674 -47.39 -98.43 46.73
CA ILE A 674 -46.78 -98.11 48.04
C ILE A 674 -45.59 -97.13 47.86
N PRO A 675 -44.64 -97.34 46.94
CA PRO A 675 -43.51 -96.42 46.75
C PRO A 675 -43.89 -95.06 46.15
N GLU A 676 -44.87 -94.94 45.25
CA GLU A 676 -45.33 -93.60 44.82
C GLU A 676 -46.09 -92.87 45.93
N VAL A 677 -46.89 -93.55 46.77
CA VAL A 677 -47.49 -92.91 47.96
C VAL A 677 -46.39 -92.40 48.92
N GLN A 678 -45.31 -93.17 49.10
CA GLN A 678 -44.14 -92.71 49.87
C GLN A 678 -43.42 -91.53 49.18
N LYS A 679 -43.17 -91.57 47.87
CA LYS A 679 -42.58 -90.44 47.11
C LYS A 679 -43.46 -89.20 47.15
N VAL A 680 -44.78 -89.34 47.09
CA VAL A 680 -45.75 -88.23 47.26
C VAL A 680 -45.64 -87.66 48.67
N ALA A 681 -45.66 -88.50 49.71
CA ALA A 681 -45.48 -88.04 51.09
C ALA A 681 -44.12 -87.34 51.32
N VAL A 682 -43.04 -87.81 50.70
CA VAL A 682 -41.72 -87.14 50.72
C VAL A 682 -41.75 -85.83 49.94
N ARG A 683 -42.31 -85.80 48.73
CA ARG A 683 -42.52 -84.56 47.93
C ARG A 683 -43.38 -83.54 48.69
N GLU A 684 -44.36 -83.98 49.48
CA GLU A 684 -45.16 -83.12 50.34
C GLU A 684 -44.39 -82.61 51.55
N ARG A 685 -43.60 -83.45 52.24
CA ARG A 685 -42.68 -83.00 53.31
C ARG A 685 -41.68 -81.96 52.78
N VAL A 686 -41.13 -82.18 51.59
CA VAL A 686 -40.24 -81.21 50.91
C VAL A 686 -40.98 -79.94 50.51
N LYS A 687 -42.21 -80.03 49.97
CA LYS A 687 -43.05 -78.83 49.73
C LYS A 687 -43.41 -78.10 51.02
N GLN A 688 -43.55 -78.79 52.15
CA GLN A 688 -43.81 -78.19 53.47
C GLN A 688 -42.55 -77.50 54.04
N SER A 689 -41.36 -78.09 53.92
CA SER A 689 -40.11 -77.42 54.32
C SER A 689 -39.78 -76.25 53.40
N GLN A 690 -39.94 -76.40 52.09
CA GLN A 690 -39.86 -75.30 51.12
C GLN A 690 -40.90 -74.21 51.42
N ARG A 691 -42.14 -74.53 51.81
CA ARG A 691 -43.13 -73.54 52.26
C ARG A 691 -42.67 -72.79 53.51
N ARG A 692 -42.00 -73.43 54.48
CA ARG A 692 -41.40 -72.72 55.62
C ARG A 692 -40.32 -71.74 55.16
N HIS A 693 -39.43 -72.15 54.24
CA HIS A 693 -38.39 -71.28 53.70
C HIS A 693 -38.93 -70.16 52.79
N LEU A 694 -39.98 -70.42 52.01
CA LEU A 694 -40.67 -69.43 51.19
C LEU A 694 -41.46 -68.45 52.05
N HIS A 695 -42.12 -68.89 53.13
CA HIS A 695 -42.71 -67.95 54.10
C HIS A 695 -41.66 -67.11 54.80
N ALA A 696 -40.50 -67.68 55.16
CA ALA A 696 -39.39 -66.90 55.72
C ALA A 696 -38.79 -65.90 54.69
N ALA A 697 -38.71 -66.28 53.42
CA ALA A 697 -38.28 -65.39 52.34
C ALA A 697 -39.31 -64.28 52.07
N HIS A 698 -40.60 -64.60 52.01
CA HIS A 698 -41.66 -63.60 51.86
C HIS A 698 -41.75 -62.65 53.07
N ALA A 699 -41.55 -63.15 54.30
CA ALA A 699 -41.39 -62.29 55.47
C ALA A 699 -40.20 -61.33 55.29
N LEU A 700 -39.01 -61.85 54.97
CA LEU A 700 -37.82 -61.03 54.70
C LEU A 700 -37.96 -60.04 53.52
N ILE A 701 -38.88 -60.29 52.58
CA ILE A 701 -39.13 -59.46 51.39
C ILE A 701 -40.30 -58.47 51.58
N HIS A 702 -41.18 -58.68 52.57
CA HIS A 702 -42.35 -57.82 52.82
C HIS A 702 -42.29 -57.08 54.16
N ASP A 703 -41.64 -57.64 55.19
CA ASP A 703 -41.38 -56.95 56.46
C ASP A 703 -40.34 -55.83 56.27
N THR A 704 -39.55 -55.85 55.18
CA THR A 704 -38.58 -54.81 54.83
C THR A 704 -39.20 -53.46 54.49
N ASP A 705 -40.50 -53.40 54.19
CA ASP A 705 -41.24 -52.14 54.01
C ASP A 705 -41.68 -51.50 55.34
N SER A 706 -41.47 -52.16 56.50
CA SER A 706 -41.82 -51.60 57.81
C SER A 706 -40.76 -51.82 58.91
N SER A 707 -40.19 -50.70 59.37
CA SER A 707 -39.23 -50.55 60.49
C SER A 707 -37.79 -51.03 60.26
N SER A 708 -36.84 -50.13 60.52
CA SER A 708 -35.43 -50.27 60.17
C SER A 708 -34.54 -50.60 61.38
N THR A 709 -34.31 -51.88 61.70
CA THR A 709 -33.26 -52.29 62.67
C THR A 709 -32.70 -53.71 62.47
N SER A 710 -31.66 -53.86 61.62
CA SER A 710 -30.66 -54.96 61.65
C SER A 710 -31.18 -56.39 61.30
N PRO A 711 -30.32 -57.43 61.14
CA PRO A 711 -28.85 -57.46 61.20
C PRO A 711 -28.14 -57.84 59.88
N ARG A 712 -26.82 -57.61 59.88
CA ARG A 712 -25.88 -58.00 58.81
C ARG A 712 -25.70 -59.54 58.80
N PRO A 713 -25.57 -60.20 57.63
CA PRO A 713 -25.38 -61.65 57.58
C PRO A 713 -24.11 -62.09 58.33
N LEU A 714 -24.22 -63.20 59.06
CA LEU A 714 -23.18 -63.80 59.90
C LEU A 714 -21.96 -64.24 59.08
N SER A 715 -20.77 -64.12 59.67
CA SER A 715 -19.50 -64.45 59.00
C SER A 715 -19.33 -65.96 58.80
N PRO A 716 -18.57 -66.42 57.78
CA PRO A 716 -18.39 -67.85 57.51
C PRO A 716 -17.82 -68.63 58.71
N ALA A 717 -16.97 -68.00 59.53
CA ALA A 717 -16.46 -68.60 60.76
C ALA A 717 -17.58 -68.91 61.77
N SER A 718 -18.55 -68.01 61.96
CA SER A 718 -19.70 -68.26 62.83
C SER A 718 -20.67 -69.31 62.28
N ARG A 719 -20.73 -69.47 60.95
CA ARG A 719 -21.48 -70.55 60.28
C ARG A 719 -20.83 -71.92 60.49
N ALA A 720 -19.49 -71.96 60.46
CA ALA A 720 -18.72 -73.15 60.81
C ALA A 720 -18.88 -73.52 62.30
N SER A 721 -18.87 -72.55 63.23
CA SER A 721 -19.09 -72.85 64.65
C SER A 721 -20.51 -73.33 64.95
N THR A 722 -21.55 -72.85 64.25
CA THR A 722 -22.89 -73.43 64.38
C THR A 722 -22.99 -74.83 63.78
N SER A 723 -22.26 -75.13 62.70
CA SER A 723 -22.20 -76.49 62.11
C SER A 723 -21.45 -77.49 63.00
N LEU A 724 -20.42 -77.03 63.71
CA LEU A 724 -19.73 -77.85 64.71
C LEU A 724 -20.61 -78.05 65.96
N LEU A 725 -21.35 -77.03 66.39
CA LEU A 725 -22.32 -77.20 67.48
C LEU A 725 -23.47 -78.13 67.10
N SER A 726 -23.97 -78.11 65.87
CA SER A 726 -24.99 -79.10 65.44
C SER A 726 -24.41 -80.51 65.38
N GLN A 727 -23.20 -80.71 64.86
CA GLN A 727 -22.55 -82.03 64.88
C GLN A 727 -22.24 -82.52 66.30
N ILE A 728 -21.90 -81.63 67.23
CA ILE A 728 -21.72 -81.99 68.65
C ILE A 728 -23.07 -82.35 69.30
N VAL A 729 -24.16 -81.66 68.94
CA VAL A 729 -25.51 -82.02 69.41
C VAL A 729 -25.96 -83.35 68.80
N GLU A 730 -25.78 -83.59 67.50
CA GLU A 730 -26.07 -84.87 66.85
C GLU A 730 -25.26 -86.01 67.49
N GLN A 731 -23.96 -85.83 67.74
CA GLN A 731 -23.14 -86.83 68.44
C GLN A 731 -23.52 -87.04 69.91
N VAL A 732 -24.06 -86.02 70.59
CA VAL A 732 -24.60 -86.17 71.96
C VAL A 732 -25.98 -86.85 71.94
N GLU A 733 -26.81 -86.59 70.93
CA GLU A 733 -28.10 -87.28 70.73
C GLU A 733 -27.87 -88.76 70.37
N GLU A 734 -26.98 -89.07 69.42
CA GLU A 734 -26.55 -90.43 69.07
C GLU A 734 -25.91 -91.16 70.27
N ALA A 735 -25.12 -90.48 71.10
CA ALA A 735 -24.60 -91.05 72.34
C ALA A 735 -25.71 -91.31 73.38
N SER A 736 -26.69 -90.39 73.51
CA SER A 736 -27.80 -90.52 74.45
C SER A 736 -28.81 -91.62 74.08
N HIS A 737 -28.86 -92.02 72.81
CA HIS A 737 -29.68 -93.13 72.33
C HIS A 737 -29.00 -94.51 72.46
N ASN A 738 -27.76 -94.57 72.99
CA ASN A 738 -26.99 -95.79 73.18
C ASN A 738 -26.68 -96.11 74.66
N SER A 739 -27.49 -95.59 75.59
CA SER A 739 -27.37 -95.88 77.03
C SER A 739 -28.70 -96.28 77.68
N ASP A 740 -28.74 -97.54 78.14
CA ASP A 740 -29.67 -98.13 79.13
C ASP A 740 -31.15 -98.36 78.76
N PRO A 741 -31.83 -99.37 79.35
CA PRO A 741 -31.39 -100.74 79.63
C PRO A 741 -32.50 -101.82 79.32
N GLU A 742 -32.48 -102.97 80.04
CA GLU A 742 -33.47 -104.08 80.05
C GLU A 742 -33.52 -104.96 78.77
N ASN A 743 -33.25 -106.27 78.77
CA ASN A 743 -32.86 -107.25 79.80
C ASN A 743 -33.92 -107.61 80.87
N GLU A 744 -34.78 -108.59 80.56
CA GLU A 744 -35.21 -109.60 81.55
C GLU A 744 -35.49 -110.97 80.88
N HIS A 745 -35.41 -112.06 81.65
CA HIS A 745 -35.90 -113.41 81.29
C HIS A 745 -37.32 -113.58 81.91
N THR A 746 -38.13 -114.64 81.77
CA THR A 746 -37.96 -116.09 81.50
C THR A 746 -39.35 -116.67 81.16
N ASP A 747 -39.45 -117.98 80.86
CA ASP A 747 -40.63 -118.87 80.95
C ASP A 747 -42.07 -118.29 80.79
#